data_AF-A0A4V3BUX8-F1
#
_entry.id   AF-A0A4V3BUX8-F1
#
_cell.length_a   1.000
_cell.length_b   1.000
_cell.length_c   1.000
_cell.angle_alpha   90.00
_cell.angle_beta   90.00
_cell.angle_gamma   90.00
#
_symmetry.space_group_name_H-M   'P 1'
#
loop_
_entity.id
_entity.type
_entity.pdbx_description
1 polymer ?
#
loop_
_entity_poly.entity_id
_entity_poly.type
_entity_poly.pdbx_seq_one_letter_code
_entity_poly.pdbx_strand_id
1 'polypeptide(L)'
;MPPVDETTPRPGRGRVTKVSARELGLRTRAKALMLGNPNYFGTRPGTSFEAVEKISFSTTFEQLTCVGLNPTIDQLEAVVRVSQTAGYGGALCGAGSREYVRFFVSYDAGATWTDAGMDSFAVHDSAGARPLEFAVDVVAPLKHFWCLFARPVLVRAILSWNAAPTAGDPDFSPVWGNVVTVSVAPRTTKLPPWSEFLQHTDITLPPAVLAQIDPDATVTLKAAETLSVAELAQTYAGTDVEPHRFLAPAIFDEIGVETTRASIGLVPPAAPTAPGIAAGVAAATPSIPIPPPTPLPLPASSPIFQIPQLKDIDLGTIIATLLKTDGDTSYEELGCIGYDPAEDALIGILTVKKPNGYSGGPCTAGSVEHVAFWIDWGGGWSYVGTAGVVVHDEDVPDGGLRFAVYLPLASTAHRRDCAEGPVEPRVRAILSWATPPPPADPEWVPTWGNREEATIQLPVGALSPLRPVFDFVSGVSVCDVDQSDGRTAGGDNPFGGVVTISGFIPDAPDVAAPQMRYRVRVRPSGSALWTTLTTPFTVGGTRWIGTTFPQSYSQLQTPDADGFFPYLVDRNIAGAGYRTVYGDVLYPWDTTALTAGLWEIEVVAKDAFGTVYPAQILQCSDGTVRTTVTIRLDEKPPKVVLEITEVEHPDGSVHATGPCKRFTIGDKLRGTYAVTDEHLSQIWFELQPDSSALGALPTFSGPTAFPAVTTTAGGTWELDTSIMAACGYVLTLWAHDRTITPGGPWRDRVLFGFSLEA
;
A
#
# COMPACT_ATOMS: atom_id res chain seq x y z
N MET A 1 -6.27 3.84 24.83
CA MET A 1 -6.40 2.39 25.13
C MET A 1 -5.02 1.78 25.00
N PRO A 2 -4.65 0.75 25.80
CA PRO A 2 -3.48 -0.03 25.43
C PRO A 2 -3.74 -0.71 24.08
N PRO A 3 -2.68 -1.05 23.30
CA PRO A 3 -2.83 -1.87 22.12
C PRO A 3 -3.63 -3.14 22.46
N VAL A 4 -4.47 -3.57 21.53
CA VAL A 4 -5.26 -4.80 21.68
C VAL A 4 -4.30 -5.95 21.96
N ASP A 5 -4.45 -6.57 23.13
CA ASP A 5 -3.70 -7.76 23.52
C ASP A 5 -4.19 -8.95 22.67
N GLU A 6 -3.43 -9.31 21.63
CA GLU A 6 -3.73 -10.40 20.71
C GLU A 6 -3.54 -11.80 21.33
N THR A 7 -3.18 -11.90 22.63
CA THR A 7 -3.07 -13.21 23.31
C THR A 7 -4.43 -13.86 23.59
N THR A 8 -5.55 -13.16 23.38
CA THR A 8 -6.87 -13.79 23.36
C THR A 8 -7.07 -14.65 22.10
N PRO A 9 -7.55 -15.91 22.23
CA PRO A 9 -7.84 -16.76 21.08
C PRO A 9 -8.76 -16.04 20.09
N ARG A 10 -8.42 -16.06 18.80
CA ARG A 10 -9.26 -15.52 17.73
C ARG A 10 -10.70 -16.04 17.93
N PRO A 11 -11.73 -15.18 17.89
CA PRO A 11 -13.09 -15.67 17.80
C PRO A 11 -13.15 -16.58 16.56
N GLY A 12 -13.52 -17.85 16.77
CA GLY A 12 -13.56 -18.84 15.71
C GLY A 12 -14.38 -18.35 14.52
N ARG A 13 -14.05 -18.81 13.31
CA ARG A 13 -14.84 -18.59 12.09
C ARG A 13 -16.32 -18.88 12.40
N GLY A 14 -17.15 -17.84 12.55
CA GLY A 14 -18.60 -18.01 12.70
C GLY A 14 -19.29 -17.18 13.78
N ARG A 15 -19.48 -15.88 13.51
CA ARG A 15 -20.81 -15.25 13.47
C ARG A 15 -20.62 -13.82 12.97
N VAL A 16 -21.05 -13.52 11.74
CA VAL A 16 -21.29 -12.13 11.36
C VAL A 16 -22.38 -11.62 12.30
N THR A 17 -22.01 -10.73 13.23
CA THR A 17 -22.99 -10.07 14.09
C THR A 17 -23.84 -9.21 13.17
N LYS A 18 -25.14 -9.54 13.07
CA LYS A 18 -26.08 -8.76 12.27
C LYS A 18 -26.05 -7.32 12.77
N VAL A 19 -25.68 -6.38 11.90
CA VAL A 19 -25.63 -4.97 12.27
C VAL A 19 -26.99 -4.48 12.77
N SER A 20 -26.99 -3.71 13.86
CA SER A 20 -28.23 -3.12 14.36
C SER A 20 -28.77 -2.08 13.38
N ALA A 21 -30.11 -1.97 13.27
CA ALA A 21 -30.73 -0.94 12.43
C ALA A 21 -30.29 0.49 12.83
N ARG A 22 -29.98 0.70 14.11
CA ARG A 22 -29.45 1.95 14.63
C ARG A 22 -28.07 2.25 14.06
N GLU A 23 -27.14 1.30 14.14
CA GLU A 23 -25.76 1.50 13.70
C GLU A 23 -25.66 1.65 12.17
N LEU A 24 -26.43 0.85 11.43
CA LEU A 24 -26.59 1.04 9.97
C LEU A 24 -27.13 2.44 9.66
N GLY A 25 -28.16 2.88 10.38
CA GLY A 25 -28.73 4.22 10.23
C GLY A 25 -27.78 5.36 10.61
N LEU A 26 -26.82 5.14 11.52
CA LEU A 26 -25.77 6.12 11.84
C LEU A 26 -24.72 6.19 10.73
N ARG A 27 -24.28 5.03 10.22
CA ARG A 27 -23.31 4.95 9.13
C ARG A 27 -23.83 5.59 7.85
N THR A 28 -25.04 5.25 7.41
CA THR A 28 -25.64 5.81 6.18
C THR A 28 -25.77 7.34 6.23
N ARG A 29 -25.94 7.94 7.42
CA ARG A 29 -26.10 9.39 7.60
C ARG A 29 -24.84 10.08 8.13
N ALA A 30 -23.72 9.37 8.25
CA ALA A 30 -22.52 9.85 8.93
C ALA A 30 -22.04 11.20 8.40
N LYS A 31 -21.95 11.37 7.07
CA LYS A 31 -21.55 12.65 6.43
C LYS A 31 -22.47 13.81 6.85
N ALA A 32 -23.79 13.61 6.80
CA ALA A 32 -24.76 14.63 7.20
C ALA A 32 -24.70 14.95 8.70
N LEU A 33 -24.50 13.93 9.55
CA LEU A 33 -24.36 14.11 11.01
C LEU A 33 -23.09 14.88 11.36
N MET A 34 -21.96 14.55 10.71
CA MET A 34 -20.69 15.27 10.91
C MET A 34 -20.71 16.68 10.33
N LEU A 35 -21.50 16.95 9.27
CA LEU A 35 -21.70 18.30 8.76
C LEU A 35 -22.46 19.19 9.76
N GLY A 36 -23.43 18.63 10.48
CA GLY A 36 -24.16 19.36 11.53
C GLY A 36 -23.39 19.49 12.85
N ASN A 37 -22.53 18.52 13.17
CA ASN A 37 -21.64 18.54 14.33
C ASN A 37 -20.33 17.81 13.97
N PRO A 38 -19.21 18.52 13.76
CA PRO A 38 -17.93 17.92 13.41
C PRO A 38 -17.40 16.88 14.41
N ASN A 39 -17.82 16.93 15.67
CA ASN A 39 -17.47 15.97 16.73
C ASN A 39 -18.62 15.02 17.07
N TYR A 40 -19.58 14.82 16.16
CA TYR A 40 -20.79 14.04 16.43
C TYR A 40 -20.49 12.67 17.05
N PHE A 41 -19.46 11.96 16.59
CA PHE A 41 -19.07 10.62 17.04
C PHE A 41 -18.00 10.59 18.15
N GLY A 42 -17.48 11.74 18.56
CA GLY A 42 -16.48 11.84 19.63
C GLY A 42 -15.04 11.54 19.21
N THR A 43 -14.74 11.57 17.90
CA THR A 43 -13.39 11.31 17.36
C THR A 43 -12.57 12.56 17.06
N ARG A 44 -13.13 13.76 17.31
CA ARG A 44 -12.42 15.04 17.10
C ARG A 44 -12.28 15.81 18.42
N PRO A 45 -11.40 15.35 19.32
CA PRO A 45 -11.13 16.07 20.57
C PRO A 45 -10.56 17.46 20.27
N GLY A 46 -10.90 18.45 21.10
CA GLY A 46 -10.40 19.83 20.95
C GLY A 46 -11.29 20.76 20.11
N THR A 47 -12.37 20.26 19.51
CA THR A 47 -13.41 21.12 18.92
C THR A 47 -14.34 21.68 20.00
N SER A 48 -15.04 22.79 19.70
CA SER A 48 -16.05 23.37 20.59
C SER A 48 -17.37 22.57 20.63
N PHE A 49 -17.48 21.50 19.84
CA PHE A 49 -18.70 20.69 19.75
C PHE A 49 -18.65 19.50 20.70
N GLU A 50 -19.72 19.30 21.47
CA GLU A 50 -19.88 18.11 22.30
C GLU A 50 -20.20 16.87 21.45
N ALA A 51 -19.69 15.71 21.89
CA ALA A 51 -19.98 14.43 21.25
C ALA A 51 -21.42 13.99 21.51
N VAL A 52 -22.14 13.58 20.47
CA VAL A 52 -23.54 13.12 20.55
C VAL A 52 -23.58 11.59 20.66
N GLU A 53 -22.90 10.92 19.75
CA GLU A 53 -22.59 9.50 19.82
C GLU A 53 -21.12 9.34 20.23
N LYS A 54 -20.80 8.23 20.89
CA LYS A 54 -19.42 7.89 21.26
C LYS A 54 -19.03 6.60 20.57
N ILE A 55 -18.76 6.71 19.27
CA ILE A 55 -18.39 5.59 18.41
C ILE A 55 -16.99 5.89 17.86
N SER A 56 -16.03 5.07 18.25
CA SER A 56 -14.68 5.09 17.72
C SER A 56 -14.18 3.65 17.58
N PHE A 57 -13.32 3.44 16.58
CA PHE A 57 -12.71 2.16 16.27
C PHE A 57 -13.71 1.00 16.11
N SER A 58 -14.91 1.28 15.57
CA SER A 58 -15.92 0.23 15.38
C SER A 58 -15.53 -0.69 14.22
N THR A 59 -15.39 -1.99 14.52
CA THR A 59 -15.09 -3.05 13.53
C THR A 59 -16.33 -3.82 13.06
N THR A 60 -17.53 -3.29 13.30
CA THR A 60 -18.80 -3.95 12.94
C THR A 60 -18.92 -4.23 11.44
N PHE A 61 -18.39 -3.34 10.61
CA PHE A 61 -18.49 -3.41 9.14
C PHE A 61 -17.18 -3.88 8.50
N GLU A 62 -16.07 -3.26 8.87
CA GLU A 62 -14.75 -3.56 8.36
C GLU A 62 -13.74 -3.68 9.49
N GLN A 63 -12.75 -4.53 9.29
CA GLN A 63 -11.66 -4.72 10.23
C GLN A 63 -10.35 -4.93 9.48
N LEU A 64 -9.32 -4.17 9.83
CA LEU A 64 -7.95 -4.44 9.49
C LEU A 64 -7.48 -5.65 10.29
N THR A 65 -7.27 -6.78 9.63
CA THR A 65 -6.96 -8.07 10.28
C THR A 65 -5.48 -8.40 10.30
N CYS A 66 -4.73 -7.90 9.32
CA CYS A 66 -3.29 -8.16 9.20
C CYS A 66 -2.58 -6.98 8.56
N VAL A 67 -1.31 -6.85 8.91
CA VAL A 67 -0.35 -5.91 8.32
C VAL A 67 0.98 -6.65 8.19
N GLY A 68 1.69 -6.49 7.08
CA GLY A 68 2.99 -7.10 6.84
C GLY A 68 3.84 -6.28 5.87
N LEU A 69 5.12 -6.65 5.77
CA LEU A 69 6.05 -6.05 4.83
C LEU A 69 6.52 -7.11 3.83
N ASN A 70 6.49 -6.80 2.55
CA ASN A 70 7.28 -7.48 1.54
C ASN A 70 8.65 -6.79 1.43
N PRO A 71 9.71 -7.31 2.07
CA PRO A 71 11.00 -6.62 2.18
C PRO A 71 11.71 -6.55 0.82
N THR A 72 11.39 -7.42 -0.12
CA THR A 72 12.08 -7.47 -1.42
C THR A 72 11.84 -6.19 -2.23
N ILE A 73 10.62 -5.67 -2.15
CA ILE A 73 10.14 -4.52 -2.94
C ILE A 73 9.70 -3.33 -2.08
N ASP A 74 10.00 -3.36 -0.77
CA ASP A 74 9.65 -2.31 0.20
C ASP A 74 8.16 -1.94 0.21
N GLN A 75 7.30 -2.96 0.12
CA GLN A 75 5.86 -2.78 0.03
C GLN A 75 5.19 -3.18 1.34
N LEU A 76 4.51 -2.22 1.97
CA LEU A 76 3.66 -2.48 3.13
C LEU A 76 2.29 -2.91 2.64
N GLU A 77 1.78 -4.01 3.19
CA GLU A 77 0.53 -4.62 2.75
C GLU A 77 -0.39 -4.82 3.96
N ALA A 78 -1.70 -4.67 3.75
CA ALA A 78 -2.67 -4.95 4.79
C ALA A 78 -3.93 -5.63 4.24
N VAL A 79 -4.51 -6.51 5.05
CA VAL A 79 -5.76 -7.21 4.71
C VAL A 79 -6.90 -6.65 5.54
N VAL A 80 -7.98 -6.28 4.84
CA VAL A 80 -9.21 -5.71 5.40
C VAL A 80 -10.36 -6.68 5.17
N ARG A 81 -10.94 -7.12 6.29
CA ARG A 81 -12.14 -7.94 6.31
C ARG A 81 -13.39 -7.09 6.21
N VAL A 82 -14.23 -7.33 5.22
CA VAL A 82 -15.57 -6.75 5.05
C VAL A 82 -16.62 -7.76 5.52
N SER A 83 -17.35 -7.41 6.59
CA SER A 83 -18.20 -8.37 7.32
C SER A 83 -19.70 -8.25 7.00
N GLN A 84 -20.17 -7.13 6.46
CA GLN A 84 -21.60 -6.90 6.22
C GLN A 84 -21.94 -6.93 4.73
N THR A 85 -23.23 -7.09 4.41
CA THR A 85 -23.76 -7.03 3.03
C THR A 85 -24.32 -5.66 2.66
N ALA A 86 -24.41 -4.75 3.63
CA ALA A 86 -24.97 -3.41 3.45
C ALA A 86 -24.26 -2.39 4.36
N GLY A 87 -24.31 -1.11 3.97
CA GLY A 87 -23.67 -0.01 4.69
C GLY A 87 -22.47 0.58 3.94
N TYR A 88 -22.27 0.20 2.69
CA TYR A 88 -21.15 0.58 1.83
C TYR A 88 -21.62 1.48 0.68
N GLY A 89 -22.51 2.42 0.97
CA GLY A 89 -22.82 3.52 0.05
C GLY A 89 -23.55 3.17 -1.26
N GLY A 90 -24.14 1.98 -1.38
CA GLY A 90 -25.03 1.61 -2.49
C GLY A 90 -24.66 0.31 -3.20
N ALA A 91 -25.50 -0.11 -4.14
CA ALA A 91 -25.35 -1.36 -4.88
C ALA A 91 -24.12 -1.37 -5.82
N LEU A 92 -23.80 -2.53 -6.41
CA LEU A 92 -22.77 -2.69 -7.44
C LEU A 92 -22.90 -1.65 -8.56
N CYS A 93 -21.77 -1.13 -9.06
CA CYS A 93 -21.69 0.00 -9.99
C CYS A 93 -22.30 1.32 -9.49
N GLY A 94 -22.81 1.38 -8.25
CA GLY A 94 -23.19 2.61 -7.57
C GLY A 94 -21.97 3.31 -6.94
N ALA A 95 -22.25 4.34 -6.14
CA ALA A 95 -21.19 5.17 -5.53
C ALA A 95 -20.25 4.38 -4.61
N GLY A 96 -20.81 3.40 -3.89
CA GLY A 96 -20.02 2.62 -2.95
C GLY A 96 -19.54 3.44 -1.74
N SER A 97 -18.72 2.83 -0.90
CA SER A 97 -17.81 3.52 0.01
C SER A 97 -16.37 3.22 -0.36
N ARG A 98 -15.46 4.01 0.21
CA ARG A 98 -14.03 3.73 0.19
C ARG A 98 -13.52 3.37 1.57
N GLU A 99 -12.61 2.41 1.60
CA GLU A 99 -11.96 1.91 2.80
C GLU A 99 -10.50 2.30 2.69
N TYR A 100 -10.09 3.29 3.48
CA TYR A 100 -8.73 3.86 3.43
C TYR A 100 -7.85 3.17 4.47
N VAL A 101 -6.61 2.83 4.09
CA VAL A 101 -5.58 2.38 5.02
C VAL A 101 -4.35 3.27 4.86
N ARG A 102 -3.98 3.98 5.93
CA ARG A 102 -2.74 4.77 5.98
C ARG A 102 -1.70 4.05 6.83
N PHE A 103 -0.47 4.01 6.34
CA PHE A 103 0.65 3.37 6.99
C PHE A 103 1.61 4.40 7.59
N PHE A 104 2.21 4.05 8.72
CA PHE A 104 3.27 4.80 9.39
C PHE A 104 4.36 3.84 9.82
N VAL A 105 5.62 4.30 9.77
CA VAL A 105 6.79 3.51 10.15
C VAL A 105 7.53 4.21 11.29
N SER A 106 7.95 3.44 12.29
CA SER A 106 8.78 3.90 13.41
C SER A 106 10.06 3.08 13.52
N TYR A 107 11.19 3.77 13.62
CA TYR A 107 12.54 3.21 13.76
C TYR A 107 13.10 3.32 15.19
N ASP A 108 12.30 3.85 16.12
CA ASP A 108 12.66 4.19 17.50
C ASP A 108 11.61 3.68 18.51
N ALA A 109 11.10 2.48 18.25
CA ALA A 109 10.14 1.77 19.11
C ALA A 109 8.85 2.56 19.40
N GLY A 110 8.38 3.32 18.40
CA GLY A 110 7.10 4.04 18.43
C GLY A 110 7.18 5.45 19.01
N ALA A 111 8.39 5.95 19.31
CA ALA A 111 8.56 7.32 19.82
C ALA A 111 8.30 8.37 18.72
N THR A 112 8.71 8.10 17.48
CA THR A 112 8.38 8.92 16.31
C THR A 112 7.84 8.06 15.17
N TRP A 113 6.95 8.64 14.38
CA TRP A 113 6.30 8.00 13.25
C TRP A 113 6.51 8.81 11.99
N THR A 114 6.91 8.14 10.90
CA THR A 114 6.97 8.71 9.56
C THR A 114 5.79 8.18 8.77
N ASP A 115 5.02 9.08 8.14
CA ASP A 115 3.95 8.69 7.21
C ASP A 115 4.56 7.96 6.01
N ALA A 116 4.12 6.73 5.78
CA ALA A 116 4.60 5.89 4.70
C ALA A 116 3.71 5.93 3.46
N GLY A 117 2.55 6.59 3.53
CA GLY A 117 1.56 6.67 2.47
C GLY A 117 0.23 6.00 2.84
N MET A 118 -0.70 6.04 1.89
CA MET A 118 -2.06 5.53 2.06
C MET A 118 -2.56 4.98 0.73
N ASP A 119 -3.35 3.92 0.82
CA ASP A 119 -4.12 3.39 -0.29
C ASP A 119 -5.58 3.12 0.12
N SER A 120 -6.43 2.83 -0.86
CA SER A 120 -7.86 2.56 -0.64
C SER A 120 -8.48 1.74 -1.75
N PHE A 121 -9.50 0.97 -1.39
CA PHE A 121 -10.36 0.27 -2.34
C PHE A 121 -11.81 0.69 -2.15
N ALA A 122 -12.65 0.38 -3.15
CA ALA A 122 -14.08 0.61 -3.10
C ALA A 122 -14.83 -0.66 -2.69
N VAL A 123 -15.85 -0.49 -1.85
CA VAL A 123 -16.78 -1.55 -1.46
C VAL A 123 -18.22 -1.12 -1.77
N HIS A 124 -19.04 -2.09 -2.16
CA HIS A 124 -20.46 -1.89 -2.47
C HIS A 124 -21.34 -2.82 -1.64
N ASP A 125 -22.60 -2.43 -1.49
CA ASP A 125 -23.65 -3.31 -0.99
C ASP A 125 -23.86 -4.45 -1.98
N SER A 126 -23.49 -5.67 -1.59
CA SER A 126 -23.68 -6.87 -2.40
C SER A 126 -24.34 -7.98 -1.58
N ALA A 127 -25.20 -8.76 -2.24
CA ALA A 127 -25.69 -10.00 -1.67
C ALA A 127 -24.59 -11.06 -1.83
N GLY A 128 -24.43 -11.93 -0.84
CA GLY A 128 -23.39 -12.96 -0.87
C GLY A 128 -23.06 -13.47 0.52
N ALA A 129 -22.18 -14.47 0.56
CA ALA A 129 -21.59 -14.89 1.82
C ALA A 129 -20.62 -13.82 2.34
N ARG A 130 -20.40 -13.81 3.64
CA ARG A 130 -19.44 -12.93 4.32
C ARG A 130 -18.61 -13.76 5.30
N PRO A 131 -17.36 -13.35 5.59
CA PRO A 131 -16.71 -12.10 5.15
C PRO A 131 -16.15 -12.14 3.71
N LEU A 132 -15.84 -10.96 3.18
CA LEU A 132 -14.94 -10.76 2.04
C LEU A 132 -13.59 -10.24 2.56
N GLU A 133 -12.47 -10.69 1.98
CA GLU A 133 -11.13 -10.25 2.35
C GLU A 133 -10.50 -9.44 1.21
N PHE A 134 -10.29 -8.15 1.45
CA PHE A 134 -9.61 -7.23 0.52
C PHE A 134 -8.20 -6.95 1.03
N ALA A 135 -7.32 -6.50 0.14
CA ALA A 135 -6.00 -6.01 0.49
C ALA A 135 -5.77 -4.61 -0.10
N VAL A 136 -4.76 -3.95 0.45
CA VAL A 136 -4.22 -2.66 0.02
C VAL A 136 -2.73 -2.68 0.24
N ASP A 137 -2.02 -1.88 -0.54
CA ASP A 137 -0.58 -1.77 -0.41
C ASP A 137 -0.04 -0.36 -0.60
N VAL A 138 1.16 -0.14 -0.06
CA VAL A 138 1.94 1.07 -0.31
C VAL A 138 3.40 0.70 -0.45
N VAL A 139 4.01 1.06 -1.58
CA VAL A 139 5.47 1.04 -1.73
C VAL A 139 6.06 2.20 -0.92
N ALA A 140 6.69 1.87 0.20
CA ALA A 140 7.23 2.83 1.15
C ALA A 140 8.75 2.97 0.98
N PRO A 141 9.32 4.18 0.97
CA PRO A 141 10.78 4.37 0.97
C PRO A 141 11.37 4.04 2.35
N LEU A 142 11.46 2.75 2.67
CA LEU A 142 11.99 2.28 3.95
C LEU A 142 13.49 2.55 4.05
N LYS A 143 13.95 2.88 5.27
CA LYS A 143 15.37 2.92 5.58
C LYS A 143 15.88 1.49 5.69
N HIS A 144 16.88 1.16 4.87
CA HIS A 144 17.56 -0.13 4.94
C HIS A 144 18.76 -0.01 5.87
N PHE A 145 18.92 -1.02 6.73
CA PHE A 145 20.08 -1.13 7.62
C PHE A 145 21.09 -2.09 7.03
N TRP A 146 22.37 -1.91 7.34
CA TRP A 146 23.37 -2.92 7.02
C TRP A 146 23.06 -4.22 7.79
N CYS A 147 23.28 -5.38 7.17
CA CYS A 147 22.83 -6.68 7.70
C CYS A 147 23.35 -7.05 9.10
N LEU A 148 24.50 -6.49 9.52
CA LEU A 148 25.04 -6.68 10.87
C LEU A 148 24.30 -5.88 11.95
N PHE A 149 23.52 -4.89 11.54
CA PHE A 149 22.71 -4.00 12.38
C PHE A 149 21.23 -4.05 11.99
N ALA A 150 20.84 -5.10 11.27
CA ALA A 150 19.46 -5.37 10.94
C ALA A 150 18.65 -5.43 12.24
N ARG A 151 17.52 -4.75 12.25
CA ARG A 151 16.65 -4.70 13.40
C ARG A 151 15.20 -4.58 12.95
N PRO A 152 14.26 -5.16 13.72
CA PRO A 152 12.85 -4.96 13.49
C PRO A 152 12.47 -3.48 13.59
N VAL A 153 11.46 -3.08 12.81
CA VAL A 153 10.83 -1.76 12.86
C VAL A 153 9.34 -1.92 13.14
N LEU A 154 8.71 -0.88 13.68
CA LEU A 154 7.26 -0.90 13.88
C LEU A 154 6.54 -0.29 12.68
N VAL A 155 5.50 -0.95 12.23
CA VAL A 155 4.55 -0.45 11.25
C VAL A 155 3.21 -0.30 11.93
N ARG A 156 2.59 0.87 11.79
CA ARG A 156 1.22 1.15 12.20
C ARG A 156 0.36 1.38 10.97
N ALA A 157 -0.76 0.69 10.87
CA ALA A 157 -1.74 0.90 9.82
C ALA A 157 -3.09 1.27 10.42
N ILE A 158 -3.75 2.26 9.82
CA ILE A 158 -5.02 2.83 10.30
C ILE A 158 -6.07 2.66 9.20
N LEU A 159 -7.06 1.79 9.46
CA LEU A 159 -8.23 1.64 8.61
C LEU A 159 -9.30 2.67 8.98
N SER A 160 -9.83 3.38 7.99
CA SER A 160 -10.92 4.35 8.18
C SER A 160 -11.91 4.31 7.03
N TRP A 161 -13.19 4.18 7.37
CA TRP A 161 -14.27 4.20 6.39
C TRP A 161 -14.60 5.60 5.89
N ASN A 162 -14.58 5.77 4.57
CA ASN A 162 -15.13 6.91 3.82
C ASN A 162 -14.62 8.29 4.26
N ALA A 163 -13.52 8.29 5.00
CA ALA A 163 -12.79 9.43 5.51
C ALA A 163 -11.32 9.01 5.61
N ALA A 164 -10.49 9.50 4.68
CA ALA A 164 -9.07 9.21 4.66
C ALA A 164 -8.40 9.64 5.99
N PRO A 165 -7.59 8.80 6.64
CA PRO A 165 -6.76 9.21 7.76
C PRO A 165 -5.86 10.38 7.36
N THR A 166 -5.74 11.37 8.24
CA THR A 166 -4.96 12.59 7.96
C THR A 166 -3.48 12.24 7.80
N ALA A 167 -2.84 12.83 6.78
CA ALA A 167 -1.41 12.64 6.56
C ALA A 167 -0.60 13.23 7.74
N GLY A 168 0.41 12.49 8.19
CA GLY A 168 1.23 12.88 9.34
C GLY A 168 0.55 12.75 10.71
N ASP A 169 -0.66 12.17 10.79
CA ASP A 169 -1.37 11.92 12.04
C ASP A 169 -1.41 10.41 12.38
N PRO A 170 -0.38 9.88 13.07
CA PRO A 170 -0.31 8.46 13.42
C PRO A 170 -1.33 8.06 14.51
N ASP A 171 -1.96 9.02 15.19
CA ASP A 171 -2.91 8.79 16.27
C ASP A 171 -4.37 9.04 15.85
N PHE A 172 -4.60 9.14 14.54
CA PHE A 172 -5.92 9.31 13.94
C PHE A 172 -6.93 8.30 14.49
N SER A 173 -8.07 8.80 14.97
CA SER A 173 -9.12 7.98 15.58
C SER A 173 -10.31 7.81 14.63
N PRO A 174 -10.41 6.71 13.86
CA PRO A 174 -11.54 6.46 12.98
C PRO A 174 -12.83 6.21 13.76
N VAL A 175 -13.98 6.57 13.19
CA VAL A 175 -15.30 6.19 13.72
C VAL A 175 -15.54 4.70 13.47
N TRP A 176 -15.36 4.26 12.23
CA TRP A 176 -15.39 2.85 11.80
C TRP A 176 -14.06 2.46 11.16
N GLY A 177 -13.56 1.29 11.53
CA GLY A 177 -12.21 0.82 11.26
C GLY A 177 -11.41 0.62 12.56
N ASN A 178 -10.12 0.31 12.45
CA ASN A 178 -9.24 0.05 13.59
C ASN A 178 -7.79 0.36 13.25
N VAL A 179 -6.94 0.33 14.27
CA VAL A 179 -5.49 0.52 14.15
C VAL A 179 -4.81 -0.81 14.48
N VAL A 180 -3.83 -1.19 13.67
CA VAL A 180 -2.97 -2.35 13.90
C VAL A 180 -1.52 -1.87 13.92
N THR A 181 -0.73 -2.33 14.89
CA THR A 181 0.72 -2.07 14.95
C THR A 181 1.45 -3.40 15.02
N VAL A 182 2.42 -3.60 14.16
CA VAL A 182 3.18 -4.85 14.01
C VAL A 182 4.67 -4.58 13.92
N SER A 183 5.48 -5.58 14.24
CA SER A 183 6.91 -5.59 13.95
C SER A 183 7.16 -6.22 12.59
N VAL A 184 8.02 -5.60 11.79
CA VAL A 184 8.46 -6.11 10.49
C VAL A 184 9.98 -6.01 10.37
N ALA A 185 10.57 -6.78 9.46
CA ALA A 185 12.00 -6.73 9.17
C ALA A 185 12.25 -6.14 7.77
N PRO A 186 12.74 -4.90 7.67
CA PRO A 186 13.13 -4.32 6.38
C PRO A 186 14.30 -5.08 5.76
N ARG A 187 14.38 -5.07 4.44
CA ARG A 187 15.56 -5.61 3.75
C ARG A 187 16.84 -4.90 4.19
N THR A 188 17.92 -5.66 4.17
CA THR A 188 19.24 -5.15 4.50
C THR A 188 19.91 -4.53 3.27
N THR A 189 20.69 -3.46 3.48
CA THR A 189 21.47 -2.88 2.38
C THR A 189 22.65 -3.77 2.02
N LYS A 190 22.82 -4.03 0.72
CA LYS A 190 23.99 -4.74 0.18
C LYS A 190 25.18 -3.82 -0.12
N LEU A 191 24.96 -2.50 -0.05
CA LEU A 191 25.89 -1.46 -0.49
C LEU A 191 25.81 -0.22 0.43
N PRO A 192 26.11 -0.33 1.73
CA PRO A 192 26.11 0.85 2.60
C PRO A 192 27.21 1.85 2.16
N PRO A 193 26.96 3.16 2.21
CA PRO A 193 27.99 4.17 2.04
C PRO A 193 29.08 4.05 3.11
N TRP A 194 30.31 4.49 2.80
CA TRP A 194 31.43 4.50 3.76
C TRP A 194 31.11 5.26 5.06
N SER A 195 30.35 6.35 4.95
CA SER A 195 29.93 7.14 6.12
C SER A 195 29.06 6.35 7.10
N GLU A 196 28.13 5.54 6.59
CA GLU A 196 27.28 4.66 7.41
C GLU A 196 28.11 3.52 8.01
N PHE A 197 28.98 2.91 7.21
CA PHE A 197 29.89 1.85 7.68
C PHE A 197 30.76 2.29 8.86
N LEU A 198 31.34 3.49 8.80
CA LEU A 198 32.22 4.01 9.85
C LEU A 198 31.47 4.41 11.12
N GLN A 199 30.24 4.92 10.99
CA GLN A 199 29.40 5.27 12.15
C GLN A 199 29.09 4.07 13.04
N HIS A 200 29.05 2.87 12.45
CA HIS A 200 28.63 1.65 13.17
C HIS A 200 29.77 0.70 13.55
N THR A 201 31.02 0.95 13.12
CA THR A 201 32.12 -0.02 13.30
C THR A 201 33.11 0.31 14.43
N ASP A 202 32.89 1.37 15.21
CA ASP A 202 33.86 1.92 16.18
C ASP A 202 35.26 2.20 15.57
N ILE A 203 35.39 2.17 14.23
CA ILE A 203 36.63 2.37 13.51
C ILE A 203 36.89 3.88 13.42
N THR A 204 37.86 4.36 14.21
CA THR A 204 38.36 5.73 14.08
C THR A 204 39.47 5.79 13.02
N LEU A 205 39.15 6.32 11.84
CA LEU A 205 40.16 6.56 10.80
C LEU A 205 40.86 7.92 11.02
N PRO A 206 42.18 8.03 10.76
CA PRO A 206 42.87 9.31 10.80
C PRO A 206 42.23 10.35 9.84
N PRO A 207 42.16 11.64 10.19
CA PRO A 207 41.54 12.68 9.34
C PRO A 207 42.12 12.75 7.93
N ALA A 208 43.41 12.45 7.78
CA ALA A 208 44.09 12.38 6.47
C ALA A 208 43.56 11.24 5.58
N VAL A 209 43.05 10.15 6.16
CA VAL A 209 42.45 9.03 5.44
C VAL A 209 41.00 9.34 5.09
N LEU A 210 40.23 9.90 6.03
CA LEU A 210 38.85 10.34 5.79
C LEU A 210 38.77 11.37 4.65
N ALA A 211 39.74 12.30 4.57
CA ALA A 211 39.83 13.28 3.49
C ALA A 211 40.14 12.69 2.10
N GLN A 212 40.45 11.39 2.01
CA GLN A 212 40.72 10.69 0.75
C GLN A 212 39.62 9.68 0.40
N ILE A 213 38.63 9.49 1.27
CA ILE A 213 37.49 8.58 1.04
C ILE A 213 36.31 9.43 0.61
N ASP A 214 35.68 9.03 -0.50
CA ASP A 214 34.36 9.55 -0.85
C ASP A 214 33.31 8.96 0.11
N PRO A 215 32.68 9.75 0.99
CA PRO A 215 31.74 9.25 2.00
C PRO A 215 30.46 8.66 1.39
N ASP A 216 30.17 9.00 0.14
CA ASP A 216 29.00 8.54 -0.61
C ASP A 216 29.32 7.30 -1.47
N ALA A 217 30.61 6.94 -1.60
CA ALA A 217 30.99 5.71 -2.28
C ALA A 217 30.52 4.49 -1.48
N THR A 218 29.90 3.54 -2.17
CA THR A 218 29.34 2.33 -1.56
C THR A 218 30.39 1.26 -1.33
N VAL A 219 30.34 0.57 -0.19
CA VAL A 219 31.15 -0.62 0.09
C VAL A 219 30.47 -1.86 -0.51
N THR A 220 31.18 -2.60 -1.36
CA THR A 220 30.66 -3.87 -1.90
C THR A 220 30.76 -4.98 -0.85
N LEU A 221 29.62 -5.48 -0.40
CA LEU A 221 29.57 -6.63 0.52
C LEU A 221 29.76 -7.95 -0.24
N LYS A 222 30.23 -8.98 0.48
CA LYS A 222 30.25 -10.35 -0.04
C LYS A 222 28.82 -10.80 -0.34
N ALA A 223 28.67 -11.65 -1.36
CA ALA A 223 27.41 -12.33 -1.59
C ALA A 223 27.01 -13.10 -0.33
N ALA A 224 25.71 -13.07 -0.01
CA ALA A 224 25.15 -13.82 1.10
C ALA A 224 25.40 -15.31 0.90
N GLU A 225 25.97 -15.95 1.91
CA GLU A 225 26.35 -17.37 1.86
C GLU A 225 25.16 -18.26 2.23
N THR A 226 24.99 -19.36 1.49
CA THR A 226 24.06 -20.44 1.85
C THR A 226 24.79 -21.42 2.74
N LEU A 227 24.35 -21.54 3.99
CA LEU A 227 24.99 -22.43 4.98
C LEU A 227 24.72 -23.89 4.66
N SER A 228 25.74 -24.72 4.77
CA SER A 228 25.63 -26.18 4.67
C SER A 228 24.96 -26.78 5.92
N VAL A 229 24.47 -28.02 5.82
CA VAL A 229 23.91 -28.76 6.98
C VAL A 229 24.89 -28.82 8.16
N ALA A 230 26.19 -28.96 7.89
CA ALA A 230 27.22 -29.00 8.92
C ALA A 230 27.36 -27.65 9.65
N GLU A 231 27.29 -26.54 8.91
CA GLU A 231 27.33 -25.19 9.46
C GLU A 231 26.04 -24.86 10.21
N LEU A 232 24.87 -25.23 9.67
CA LEU A 232 23.58 -25.07 10.37
C LEU A 232 23.56 -25.82 11.70
N ALA A 233 24.05 -27.07 11.72
CA ALA A 233 24.16 -27.84 12.96
C ALA A 233 25.07 -27.17 14.00
N GLN A 234 26.11 -26.46 13.56
CA GLN A 234 26.97 -25.68 14.46
C GLN A 234 26.30 -24.40 14.92
N THR A 235 25.68 -23.65 14.01
CA THR A 235 24.96 -22.41 14.28
C THR A 235 23.83 -22.63 15.30
N TYR A 236 23.10 -23.73 15.17
CA TYR A 236 21.97 -24.04 16.04
C TYR A 236 22.34 -24.84 17.30
N ALA A 237 23.61 -25.20 17.49
CA ALA A 237 24.05 -25.89 18.68
C ALA A 237 23.80 -25.05 19.94
N GLY A 238 22.96 -25.55 20.85
CA GLY A 238 22.60 -24.85 22.08
C GLY A 238 21.46 -23.83 21.93
N THR A 239 20.80 -23.78 20.77
CA THR A 239 19.53 -23.05 20.56
C THR A 239 18.33 -23.99 20.74
N ASP A 240 17.12 -23.43 20.71
CA ASP A 240 15.86 -24.18 20.74
C ASP A 240 15.44 -24.72 19.36
N VAL A 241 16.31 -24.64 18.34
CA VAL A 241 15.99 -25.17 17.01
C VAL A 241 16.11 -26.68 17.01
N GLU A 242 15.00 -27.37 16.78
CA GLU A 242 15.03 -28.82 16.73
C GLU A 242 15.78 -29.33 15.48
N PRO A 243 16.61 -30.39 15.59
CA PRO A 243 17.37 -30.92 14.46
C PRO A 243 16.57 -31.23 13.20
N HIS A 244 15.32 -31.65 13.37
CA HIS A 244 14.44 -31.96 12.26
C HIS A 244 14.03 -30.73 11.44
N ARG A 245 14.07 -29.51 12.01
CA ARG A 245 13.81 -28.26 11.27
C ARG A 245 14.87 -28.03 10.21
N PHE A 246 16.15 -27.91 10.59
CA PHE A 246 17.21 -27.56 9.64
C PHE A 246 17.69 -28.74 8.78
N LEU A 247 17.43 -29.98 9.18
CA LEU A 247 17.77 -31.17 8.37
C LEU A 247 16.73 -31.51 7.31
N ALA A 248 15.53 -30.94 7.40
CA ALA A 248 14.41 -31.36 6.55
C ALA A 248 14.67 -31.27 5.05
N PRO A 249 15.19 -30.15 4.51
CA PRO A 249 15.36 -30.03 3.07
C PRO A 249 16.29 -31.13 2.53
N ALA A 250 17.42 -31.34 3.22
CA ALA A 250 18.39 -32.37 2.86
C ALA A 250 17.82 -33.80 3.02
N ILE A 251 16.97 -34.04 4.02
CA ILE A 251 16.29 -35.32 4.19
C ILE A 251 15.28 -35.55 3.06
N PHE A 252 14.43 -34.56 2.75
CA PHE A 252 13.40 -34.68 1.71
C PHE A 252 13.98 -34.91 0.32
N ASP A 253 15.09 -34.24 0.00
CA ASP A 253 15.88 -34.47 -1.22
C ASP A 253 16.35 -35.93 -1.32
N GLU A 254 16.89 -36.49 -0.22
CA GLU A 254 17.45 -37.84 -0.20
C GLU A 254 16.37 -38.94 -0.26
N ILE A 255 15.26 -38.76 0.47
CA ILE A 255 14.19 -39.76 0.53
C ILE A 255 13.19 -39.66 -0.63
N GLY A 256 13.33 -38.65 -1.49
CA GLY A 256 12.46 -38.41 -2.63
C GLY A 256 11.00 -38.16 -2.23
N VAL A 257 10.72 -37.70 -1.01
CA VAL A 257 9.33 -37.45 -0.53
C VAL A 257 8.64 -36.34 -1.32
N GLU A 258 9.39 -35.42 -1.94
CA GLU A 258 8.85 -34.49 -2.92
C GLU A 258 8.24 -35.21 -4.14
N THR A 259 8.83 -36.33 -4.58
CA THR A 259 8.24 -37.16 -5.64
C THR A 259 7.10 -38.04 -5.13
N THR A 260 7.15 -38.57 -3.90
CA THR A 260 6.14 -39.54 -3.42
C THR A 260 4.84 -38.89 -2.94
N ARG A 261 4.85 -37.63 -2.46
CA ARG A 261 3.62 -36.85 -2.25
C ARG A 261 3.05 -36.29 -3.56
N ALA A 262 3.90 -35.94 -4.54
CA ALA A 262 3.46 -35.56 -5.89
C ALA A 262 2.89 -36.73 -6.72
N SER A 263 3.30 -37.97 -6.43
CA SER A 263 2.93 -39.18 -7.21
C SER A 263 1.48 -39.65 -7.04
N ILE A 264 0.71 -39.10 -6.08
CA ILE A 264 -0.71 -39.48 -5.90
C ILE A 264 -1.64 -38.66 -6.84
N GLY A 265 -1.11 -37.67 -7.57
CA GLY A 265 -1.90 -36.73 -8.38
C GLY A 265 -1.70 -36.76 -9.90
N LEU A 266 -1.02 -37.75 -10.49
CA LEU A 266 -0.83 -37.80 -11.96
C LEU A 266 -2.09 -38.31 -12.68
N VAL A 267 -3.08 -37.44 -12.84
CA VAL A 267 -3.95 -37.44 -14.03
C VAL A 267 -3.66 -36.16 -14.81
N PRO A 268 -3.18 -36.24 -16.07
CA PRO A 268 -2.87 -35.04 -16.84
C PRO A 268 -4.15 -34.23 -17.14
N PRO A 269 -4.06 -32.89 -17.26
CA PRO A 269 -5.20 -32.06 -17.64
C PRO A 269 -5.68 -32.44 -19.05
N ALA A 270 -6.98 -32.70 -19.18
CA ALA A 270 -7.63 -32.82 -20.47
C ALA A 270 -7.63 -31.45 -21.18
N ALA A 271 -7.17 -31.43 -22.43
CA ALA A 271 -7.27 -30.27 -23.31
C ALA A 271 -8.73 -29.77 -23.44
N PRO A 272 -8.96 -28.46 -23.66
CA PRO A 272 -10.30 -27.92 -23.78
C PRO A 272 -10.96 -28.48 -25.06
N THR A 273 -12.02 -29.26 -24.88
CA THR A 273 -12.90 -29.68 -25.98
C THR A 273 -14.20 -28.87 -25.95
N ALA A 274 -14.58 -28.39 -27.13
CA ALA A 274 -15.74 -27.56 -27.41
C ALA A 274 -17.07 -28.21 -26.95
N PRO A 275 -18.15 -27.44 -26.74
CA PRO A 275 -19.35 -27.93 -26.07
C PRO A 275 -20.20 -28.82 -26.98
N GLY A 276 -20.50 -30.04 -26.54
CA GLY A 276 -21.42 -30.93 -27.23
C GLY A 276 -21.73 -32.24 -26.49
N ILE A 277 -22.99 -32.36 -26.07
CA ILE A 277 -23.81 -33.57 -25.87
C ILE A 277 -23.49 -34.46 -24.64
N ALA A 278 -24.46 -34.50 -23.72
CA ALA A 278 -24.54 -35.43 -22.59
C ALA A 278 -24.94 -36.86 -22.99
N ALA A 279 -24.37 -37.87 -22.32
CA ALA A 279 -25.02 -39.10 -21.86
C ALA A 279 -24.01 -39.97 -21.09
N GLY A 280 -24.46 -40.58 -20.00
CA GLY A 280 -23.60 -41.19 -18.98
C GLY A 280 -23.25 -42.66 -19.19
N VAL A 281 -22.37 -43.17 -18.33
CA VAL A 281 -22.39 -44.54 -17.78
C VAL A 281 -21.68 -44.49 -16.42
N ALA A 282 -22.42 -44.78 -15.35
CA ALA A 282 -21.85 -45.14 -14.06
C ALA A 282 -21.37 -46.60 -14.16
N ALA A 283 -20.08 -46.84 -14.00
CA ALA A 283 -19.53 -48.17 -13.84
C ALA A 283 -18.58 -48.20 -12.64
N ALA A 284 -18.95 -49.01 -11.66
CA ALA A 284 -18.20 -49.29 -10.46
C ALA A 284 -16.85 -49.95 -10.80
N THR A 285 -15.76 -49.39 -10.29
CA THR A 285 -14.44 -50.06 -10.22
C THR A 285 -14.23 -50.66 -8.82
N PRO A 286 -13.59 -51.84 -8.72
CA PRO A 286 -13.41 -52.52 -7.44
C PRO A 286 -12.33 -51.83 -6.61
N SER A 287 -12.60 -51.62 -5.32
CA SER A 287 -11.62 -51.22 -4.33
C SER A 287 -10.56 -52.31 -4.17
N ILE A 288 -9.34 -52.06 -4.64
CA ILE A 288 -8.16 -52.86 -4.30
C ILE A 288 -7.68 -52.38 -2.92
N PRO A 289 -7.50 -53.26 -1.93
CA PRO A 289 -6.97 -52.86 -0.62
C PRO A 289 -5.52 -52.41 -0.76
N ILE A 290 -5.25 -51.18 -0.33
CA ILE A 290 -3.91 -50.60 -0.22
C ILE A 290 -3.17 -51.37 0.89
N PRO A 291 -2.03 -52.03 0.62
CA PRO A 291 -1.21 -52.61 1.68
C PRO A 291 -0.62 -51.48 2.54
N PRO A 292 -0.40 -51.69 3.86
CA PRO A 292 0.23 -50.70 4.72
C PRO A 292 1.62 -50.33 4.18
N PRO A 293 2.08 -49.08 4.37
CA PRO A 293 3.36 -48.64 3.85
C PRO A 293 4.48 -49.50 4.45
N THR A 294 5.14 -50.31 3.62
CA THR A 294 6.44 -50.89 3.96
C THR A 294 7.44 -49.75 4.08
N PRO A 295 8.19 -49.63 5.20
CA PRO A 295 9.24 -48.64 5.31
C PRO A 295 10.30 -48.91 4.24
N LEU A 296 10.53 -47.92 3.37
CA LEU A 296 11.66 -47.93 2.46
C LEU A 296 12.94 -47.98 3.31
N PRO A 297 13.84 -48.96 3.12
CA PRO A 297 15.14 -48.93 3.77
C PRO A 297 15.91 -47.73 3.20
N LEU A 298 16.16 -46.74 4.05
CA LEU A 298 17.05 -45.62 3.73
C LEU A 298 18.41 -46.17 3.29
N PRO A 299 19.03 -45.64 2.23
CA PRO A 299 20.39 -46.01 1.91
C PRO A 299 21.29 -45.57 3.08
N ALA A 300 21.84 -46.52 3.84
CA ALA A 300 22.82 -46.30 4.90
C ALA A 300 24.17 -45.69 4.39
N SER A 301 24.17 -45.17 3.17
CA SER A 301 25.29 -44.58 2.43
C SER A 301 25.04 -43.13 2.01
N SER A 302 23.93 -42.50 2.40
CA SER A 302 23.72 -41.08 2.11
C SER A 302 24.78 -40.21 2.83
N PRO A 303 25.34 -39.19 2.15
CA PRO A 303 26.33 -38.28 2.72
C PRO A 303 25.87 -37.57 4.01
N ILE A 304 24.56 -37.39 4.19
CA ILE A 304 24.01 -36.73 5.39
C ILE A 304 24.32 -37.52 6.67
N PHE A 305 24.37 -38.86 6.60
CA PHE A 305 24.72 -39.73 7.74
C PHE A 305 26.22 -39.71 8.07
N GLN A 306 27.04 -39.06 7.24
CA GLN A 306 28.50 -38.98 7.42
C GLN A 306 28.96 -37.63 7.96
N ILE A 307 28.04 -36.69 8.21
CA ILE A 307 28.38 -35.36 8.74
C ILE A 307 28.80 -35.48 10.21
N PRO A 308 30.05 -35.15 10.59
CA PRO A 308 30.54 -35.32 11.96
C PRO A 308 29.71 -34.59 13.02
N GLN A 309 29.16 -33.42 12.66
CA GLN A 309 28.34 -32.57 13.51
C GLN A 309 26.98 -33.21 13.85
N LEU A 310 26.54 -34.23 13.12
CA LEU A 310 25.28 -34.94 13.35
C LEU A 310 25.47 -36.26 14.12
N LYS A 311 26.68 -36.56 14.59
CA LYS A 311 27.02 -37.86 15.20
C LYS A 311 26.19 -38.21 16.43
N ASP A 312 25.76 -37.19 17.19
CA ASP A 312 24.96 -37.37 18.41
C ASP A 312 23.44 -37.28 18.14
N ILE A 313 23.04 -37.16 16.87
CA ILE A 313 21.65 -37.01 16.45
C ILE A 313 21.13 -38.34 15.90
N ASP A 314 20.03 -38.84 16.47
CA ASP A 314 19.33 -40.01 15.93
C ASP A 314 18.48 -39.63 14.71
N LEU A 315 19.09 -39.78 13.53
CA LEU A 315 18.45 -39.51 12.24
C LEU A 315 17.21 -40.39 11.99
N GLY A 316 17.15 -41.60 12.55
CA GLY A 316 15.97 -42.46 12.43
C GLY A 316 14.76 -41.89 13.17
N THR A 317 14.99 -41.40 14.39
CA THR A 317 13.98 -40.70 15.18
C THR A 317 13.57 -39.38 14.53
N ILE A 318 14.51 -38.63 13.94
CA ILE A 318 14.20 -37.40 13.20
C ILE A 318 13.28 -37.66 12.02
N ILE A 319 13.61 -38.64 11.17
CA ILE A 319 12.78 -38.98 10.01
C ILE A 319 11.39 -39.42 10.47
N ALA A 320 11.31 -40.21 11.55
CA ALA A 320 10.02 -40.61 12.12
C ALA A 320 9.21 -39.43 12.67
N THR A 321 9.86 -38.40 13.23
CA THR A 321 9.21 -37.16 13.67
C THR A 321 8.74 -36.34 12.47
N LEU A 322 9.61 -36.12 11.47
CA LEU A 322 9.28 -35.39 10.24
C LEU A 322 8.08 -35.95 9.50
N LEU A 323 8.00 -37.29 9.38
CA LEU A 323 6.88 -37.94 8.71
C LEU A 323 5.55 -37.85 9.48
N LYS A 324 5.60 -37.47 10.77
CA LYS A 324 4.41 -37.23 11.61
C LYS A 324 4.04 -35.76 11.71
N THR A 325 4.94 -34.85 11.35
CA THR A 325 4.64 -33.42 11.36
C THR A 325 3.66 -33.10 10.25
N ASP A 326 2.58 -32.40 10.60
CA ASP A 326 1.43 -32.13 9.75
C ASP A 326 0.94 -30.70 10.04
N GLY A 327 1.45 -29.73 9.28
CA GLY A 327 1.13 -28.31 9.40
C GLY A 327 1.60 -27.67 10.70
N ASP A 328 2.88 -27.83 11.06
CA ASP A 328 3.43 -27.22 12.28
C ASP A 328 3.59 -25.70 12.12
N THR A 329 2.87 -24.94 12.94
CA THR A 329 2.89 -23.47 12.95
C THR A 329 3.71 -22.85 14.09
N SER A 330 4.60 -23.63 14.71
CA SER A 330 5.41 -23.17 15.86
C SER A 330 6.49 -22.17 15.48
N TYR A 331 6.96 -22.19 14.23
CA TYR A 331 7.92 -21.26 13.66
C TYR A 331 7.23 -20.15 12.88
N GLU A 332 6.42 -20.53 11.89
CA GLU A 332 5.70 -19.61 11.01
C GLU A 332 4.20 -19.90 10.96
N GLU A 333 3.38 -18.90 10.68
CA GLU A 333 1.96 -19.07 10.45
C GLU A 333 1.43 -18.04 9.45
N LEU A 334 0.75 -18.50 8.41
CA LEU A 334 -0.03 -17.66 7.52
C LEU A 334 -1.28 -17.20 8.27
N GLY A 335 -1.37 -15.90 8.52
CA GLY A 335 -2.41 -15.33 9.36
C GLY A 335 -3.69 -15.00 8.60
N CYS A 336 -3.57 -14.53 7.37
CA CYS A 336 -4.68 -14.15 6.50
C CYS A 336 -4.23 -14.02 5.04
N ILE A 337 -5.22 -13.98 4.15
CA ILE A 337 -5.05 -13.69 2.72
C ILE A 337 -6.13 -12.71 2.27
N GLY A 338 -5.81 -11.86 1.30
CA GLY A 338 -6.72 -10.88 0.72
C GLY A 338 -6.44 -10.64 -0.75
N TYR A 339 -7.35 -9.94 -1.42
CA TYR A 339 -7.21 -9.52 -2.81
C TYR A 339 -7.11 -8.00 -2.89
N ASP A 340 -6.03 -7.52 -3.51
CA ASP A 340 -5.84 -6.11 -3.83
C ASP A 340 -6.51 -5.79 -5.19
N PRO A 341 -7.62 -5.01 -5.19
CA PRO A 341 -8.32 -4.68 -6.43
C PRO A 341 -7.63 -3.58 -7.25
N ALA A 342 -6.71 -2.81 -6.67
CA ALA A 342 -5.97 -1.76 -7.38
C ALA A 342 -4.83 -2.39 -8.19
N GLU A 343 -4.07 -3.30 -7.58
CA GLU A 343 -2.95 -3.99 -8.21
C GLU A 343 -3.35 -5.30 -8.92
N ASP A 344 -4.59 -5.76 -8.73
CA ASP A 344 -5.09 -7.06 -9.20
C ASP A 344 -4.19 -8.22 -8.76
N ALA A 345 -3.97 -8.31 -7.44
CA ALA A 345 -3.02 -9.21 -6.82
C ALA A 345 -3.59 -9.91 -5.58
N LEU A 346 -3.10 -11.11 -5.30
CA LEU A 346 -3.33 -11.83 -4.06
C LEU A 346 -2.22 -11.52 -3.07
N ILE A 347 -2.62 -11.22 -1.84
CA ILE A 347 -1.76 -10.92 -0.72
C ILE A 347 -1.87 -12.03 0.32
N GLY A 348 -0.75 -12.48 0.86
CA GLY A 348 -0.68 -13.33 2.04
C GLY A 348 0.21 -12.72 3.11
N ILE A 349 -0.27 -12.69 4.36
CA ILE A 349 0.53 -12.16 5.48
C ILE A 349 0.83 -13.27 6.47
N LEU A 350 2.13 -13.54 6.68
CA LEU A 350 2.64 -14.57 7.59
C LEU A 350 3.40 -13.96 8.76
N THR A 351 3.44 -14.69 9.87
CA THR A 351 4.16 -14.33 11.08
C THR A 351 5.29 -15.31 11.32
N VAL A 352 6.52 -14.81 11.42
CA VAL A 352 7.69 -15.51 11.96
C VAL A 352 7.71 -15.33 13.48
N LYS A 353 7.74 -16.42 14.24
CA LYS A 353 7.49 -16.45 15.69
C LYS A 353 8.72 -16.78 16.53
N LYS A 354 9.64 -17.57 15.98
CA LYS A 354 10.91 -17.95 16.64
C LYS A 354 12.07 -17.12 16.09
N PRO A 355 13.13 -16.85 16.87
CA PRO A 355 14.29 -16.08 16.43
C PRO A 355 15.32 -16.88 15.62
N ASN A 356 15.22 -18.21 15.64
CA ASN A 356 16.15 -19.10 14.93
C ASN A 356 15.38 -20.20 14.20
N GLY A 357 15.98 -20.79 13.16
CA GLY A 357 15.44 -21.89 12.36
C GLY A 357 15.19 -21.55 10.89
N TYR A 358 15.79 -20.47 10.39
CA TYR A 358 15.59 -19.89 9.07
C TYR A 358 16.90 -19.84 8.24
N SER A 359 17.80 -20.78 8.48
CA SER A 359 19.03 -21.01 7.71
C SER A 359 20.07 -19.89 7.76
N GLY A 360 20.16 -19.17 8.89
CA GLY A 360 21.20 -18.19 9.18
C GLY A 360 20.67 -16.76 9.32
N GLY A 361 21.51 -15.88 9.90
CA GLY A 361 21.14 -14.49 10.16
C GLY A 361 21.08 -13.58 8.93
N PRO A 362 20.80 -12.28 9.09
CA PRO A 362 20.49 -11.36 7.97
C PRO A 362 21.61 -11.12 6.95
N CYS A 363 22.84 -11.56 7.25
CA CYS A 363 23.97 -11.53 6.31
C CYS A 363 24.17 -12.85 5.52
N THR A 364 23.32 -13.85 5.74
CA THR A 364 23.32 -15.14 5.03
C THR A 364 22.19 -15.17 4.00
N ALA A 365 22.10 -16.25 3.22
CA ALA A 365 20.99 -16.43 2.27
C ALA A 365 19.62 -16.57 2.95
N GLY A 366 19.57 -16.94 4.24
CA GLY A 366 18.33 -17.23 4.96
C GLY A 366 17.58 -18.43 4.36
N SER A 367 16.28 -18.46 4.61
CA SER A 367 15.35 -19.46 4.07
C SER A 367 14.12 -18.78 3.49
N VAL A 368 13.36 -19.52 2.69
CA VAL A 368 12.20 -18.97 1.96
C VAL A 368 10.92 -19.49 2.59
N GLU A 369 10.01 -18.57 2.88
CA GLU A 369 8.62 -18.88 3.16
C GLU A 369 7.83 -18.83 1.85
N HIS A 370 7.39 -19.98 1.36
CA HIS A 370 6.61 -20.10 0.13
C HIS A 370 5.13 -20.06 0.43
N VAL A 371 4.37 -19.31 -0.36
CA VAL A 371 2.90 -19.33 -0.32
C VAL A 371 2.37 -19.61 -1.71
N ALA A 372 1.78 -20.78 -1.88
CA ALA A 372 1.10 -21.18 -3.12
C ALA A 372 -0.38 -20.83 -3.03
N PHE A 373 -0.96 -20.36 -4.14
CA PHE A 373 -2.34 -19.91 -4.23
C PHE A 373 -3.14 -20.72 -5.25
N TRP A 374 -4.39 -21.00 -4.90
CA TRP A 374 -5.41 -21.56 -5.77
C TRP A 374 -6.68 -20.74 -5.69
N ILE A 375 -7.41 -20.67 -6.80
CA ILE A 375 -8.72 -20.03 -6.88
C ILE A 375 -9.77 -21.01 -7.39
N ASP A 376 -10.91 -21.03 -6.71
CA ASP A 376 -12.12 -21.69 -7.17
C ASP A 376 -13.09 -20.65 -7.76
N TRP A 377 -13.17 -20.63 -9.09
CA TRP A 377 -14.10 -19.81 -9.87
C TRP A 377 -15.52 -20.38 -9.95
N GLY A 378 -15.79 -21.48 -9.23
CA GLY A 378 -17.03 -22.27 -9.25
C GLY A 378 -16.89 -23.65 -9.90
N GLY A 379 -15.70 -23.98 -10.41
CA GLY A 379 -15.37 -25.24 -11.08
C GLY A 379 -14.41 -26.14 -10.30
N GLY A 380 -14.04 -25.76 -9.07
CA GLY A 380 -12.97 -26.36 -8.30
C GLY A 380 -11.68 -25.54 -8.34
N TRP A 381 -10.69 -25.95 -7.55
CA TRP A 381 -9.43 -25.24 -7.36
C TRP A 381 -8.55 -25.25 -8.61
N SER A 382 -8.18 -24.06 -9.10
CA SER A 382 -7.16 -23.84 -10.11
C SER A 382 -5.93 -23.20 -9.48
N TYR A 383 -4.74 -23.75 -9.72
CA TYR A 383 -3.49 -23.14 -9.28
C TYR A 383 -3.27 -21.81 -9.99
N VAL A 384 -2.88 -20.77 -9.25
CA VAL A 384 -2.66 -19.41 -9.78
C VAL A 384 -1.29 -18.84 -9.43
N GLY A 385 -0.42 -19.59 -8.75
CA GLY A 385 0.97 -19.18 -8.53
C GLY A 385 1.54 -19.50 -7.16
N THR A 386 2.85 -19.31 -7.01
CA THR A 386 3.55 -19.36 -5.72
C THR A 386 4.39 -18.10 -5.61
N ALA A 387 4.20 -17.37 -4.51
CA ALA A 387 5.04 -16.26 -4.10
C ALA A 387 5.90 -16.69 -2.89
N GLY A 388 6.90 -15.89 -2.54
CA GLY A 388 7.67 -16.17 -1.34
C GLY A 388 8.50 -14.99 -0.86
N VAL A 389 8.91 -15.08 0.39
CA VAL A 389 9.72 -14.08 1.08
C VAL A 389 10.90 -14.75 1.75
N VAL A 390 12.05 -14.09 1.72
CA VAL A 390 13.24 -14.57 2.44
C VAL A 390 13.17 -14.09 3.88
N VAL A 391 13.39 -15.00 4.81
CA VAL A 391 13.43 -14.76 6.27
C VAL A 391 14.75 -15.26 6.84
N HIS A 392 15.13 -14.69 7.98
CA HIS A 392 16.44 -14.90 8.61
C HIS A 392 16.31 -15.21 10.10
N ASP A 393 17.39 -15.75 10.68
CA ASP A 393 17.56 -15.84 12.13
C ASP A 393 17.86 -14.45 12.70
N GLU A 394 16.90 -13.86 13.41
CA GLU A 394 17.00 -12.50 13.93
C GLU A 394 16.19 -12.32 15.21
N ASP A 395 16.35 -11.16 15.85
CA ASP A 395 15.57 -10.81 17.05
C ASP A 395 14.08 -10.72 16.68
N VAL A 396 13.27 -11.57 17.30
CA VAL A 396 11.82 -11.60 17.08
C VAL A 396 11.09 -11.03 18.30
N PRO A 397 10.40 -9.89 18.16
CA PRO A 397 9.62 -9.30 19.25
C PRO A 397 8.41 -10.14 19.66
N ASP A 398 7.84 -9.81 20.82
CA ASP A 398 6.54 -10.33 21.24
C ASP A 398 5.48 -10.02 20.16
N GLY A 399 4.81 -11.06 19.64
CA GLY A 399 3.86 -10.96 18.52
C GLY A 399 4.43 -11.33 17.14
N GLY A 400 5.75 -11.56 17.06
CA GLY A 400 6.43 -12.04 15.86
C GLY A 400 6.75 -10.96 14.81
N LEU A 401 7.51 -11.35 13.79
CA LEU A 401 7.79 -10.52 12.61
C LEU A 401 6.76 -10.82 11.52
N ARG A 402 6.11 -9.78 10.99
CA ARG A 402 5.08 -9.92 9.95
C ARG A 402 5.67 -9.67 8.56
N PHE A 403 5.58 -10.68 7.71
CA PHE A 403 5.98 -10.62 6.31
C PHE A 403 4.77 -10.74 5.40
N ALA A 404 4.86 -10.13 4.22
CA ALA A 404 3.84 -10.20 3.19
C ALA A 404 4.42 -10.82 1.91
N VAL A 405 3.57 -11.56 1.20
CA VAL A 405 3.84 -12.10 -0.12
C VAL A 405 2.80 -11.56 -1.10
N TYR A 406 3.28 -11.19 -2.29
CA TYR A 406 2.51 -10.56 -3.35
C TYR A 406 2.50 -11.44 -4.59
N LEU A 407 1.32 -11.70 -5.16
CA LEU A 407 1.14 -12.49 -6.37
C LEU A 407 0.10 -11.87 -7.32
N PRO A 408 0.48 -11.33 -8.48
CA PRO A 408 -0.48 -10.87 -9.50
C PRO A 408 -1.41 -11.98 -9.98
N LEU A 409 -2.68 -11.64 -10.22
CA LEU A 409 -3.73 -12.60 -10.55
C LEU A 409 -4.21 -12.56 -12.01
N ALA A 410 -4.11 -11.41 -12.69
CA ALA A 410 -4.68 -11.21 -14.04
C ALA A 410 -6.18 -11.58 -14.13
N SER A 411 -6.99 -11.05 -13.22
CA SER A 411 -8.39 -11.46 -13.05
C SER A 411 -9.38 -10.80 -14.01
N THR A 412 -8.92 -9.89 -14.88
CA THR A 412 -9.78 -9.03 -15.72
C THR A 412 -10.80 -9.80 -16.55
N ALA A 413 -10.41 -10.94 -17.12
CA ALA A 413 -11.28 -11.79 -17.93
C ALA A 413 -12.44 -12.43 -17.14
N HIS A 414 -12.36 -12.46 -15.81
CA HIS A 414 -13.41 -13.01 -14.95
C HIS A 414 -14.45 -11.96 -14.51
N ARG A 415 -14.19 -10.67 -14.73
CA ARG A 415 -15.13 -9.59 -14.38
C ARG A 415 -16.41 -9.68 -15.21
N ARG A 416 -17.54 -9.30 -14.60
CA ARG A 416 -18.88 -9.37 -15.21
C ARG A 416 -19.66 -8.09 -15.01
N ASP A 417 -20.70 -7.92 -15.82
CA ASP A 417 -21.62 -6.81 -15.70
C ASP A 417 -22.30 -6.79 -14.33
N CYS A 418 -22.49 -5.60 -13.77
CA CYS A 418 -23.08 -5.44 -12.43
C CYS A 418 -24.49 -6.04 -12.30
N ALA A 419 -25.23 -6.13 -13.41
CA ALA A 419 -26.55 -6.76 -13.44
C ALA A 419 -26.50 -8.29 -13.23
N GLU A 420 -25.34 -8.92 -13.46
CA GLU A 420 -25.12 -10.35 -13.24
C GLU A 420 -24.68 -10.67 -11.79
N GLY A 421 -24.46 -9.64 -10.97
CA GLY A 421 -23.99 -9.77 -9.59
C GLY A 421 -22.46 -9.70 -9.47
N PRO A 422 -21.93 -9.80 -8.24
CA PRO A 422 -20.49 -9.72 -8.00
C PRO A 422 -19.81 -11.04 -8.37
N VAL A 423 -18.52 -10.98 -8.66
CA VAL A 423 -17.69 -12.18 -8.84
C VAL A 423 -16.91 -12.39 -7.55
N GLU A 424 -17.36 -13.36 -6.74
CA GLU A 424 -16.83 -13.64 -5.39
C GLU A 424 -16.20 -15.05 -5.31
N PRO A 425 -15.02 -15.30 -5.89
CA PRO A 425 -14.39 -16.61 -5.87
C PRO A 425 -13.77 -16.92 -4.50
N ARG A 426 -13.50 -18.21 -4.25
CA ARG A 426 -12.73 -18.64 -3.06
C ARG A 426 -11.26 -18.70 -3.42
N VAL A 427 -10.42 -18.22 -2.52
CA VAL A 427 -8.96 -18.32 -2.58
C VAL A 427 -8.51 -19.27 -1.49
N ARG A 428 -7.55 -20.12 -1.84
CA ARG A 428 -6.80 -20.94 -0.89
C ARG A 428 -5.33 -20.61 -1.02
N ALA A 429 -4.67 -20.49 0.12
CA ALA A 429 -3.23 -20.31 0.19
C ALA A 429 -2.60 -21.32 1.14
N ILE A 430 -1.45 -21.86 0.77
CA ILE A 430 -0.70 -22.81 1.60
C ILE A 430 0.69 -22.24 1.82
N LEU A 431 1.05 -21.99 3.08
CA LEU A 431 2.38 -21.62 3.52
C LEU A 431 3.24 -22.86 3.73
N SER A 432 4.47 -22.82 3.24
CA SER A 432 5.46 -23.86 3.44
C SER A 432 6.86 -23.29 3.51
N TRP A 433 7.60 -23.70 4.53
CA TRP A 433 9.01 -23.36 4.67
C TRP A 433 9.91 -24.21 3.75
N ALA A 434 10.89 -23.55 3.14
CA ALA A 434 11.99 -24.07 2.31
C ALA A 434 11.62 -24.81 1.02
N THR A 435 10.51 -25.55 1.00
CA THR A 435 9.98 -26.24 -0.18
C THR A 435 8.65 -25.61 -0.59
N PRO A 436 8.47 -25.22 -1.87
CA PRO A 436 7.20 -24.70 -2.33
C PRO A 436 6.11 -25.77 -2.36
N PRO A 437 4.85 -25.44 -2.04
CA PRO A 437 3.73 -26.37 -2.20
C PRO A 437 3.57 -26.84 -3.67
N PRO A 438 3.21 -28.11 -3.91
CA PRO A 438 3.07 -28.65 -5.26
C PRO A 438 1.84 -28.07 -6.00
N PRO A 439 1.97 -27.52 -7.22
CA PRO A 439 0.86 -26.86 -7.93
C PRO A 439 -0.39 -27.71 -8.18
N ALA A 440 -0.21 -29.04 -8.33
CA ALA A 440 -1.28 -29.96 -8.67
C ALA A 440 -2.12 -30.44 -7.48
N ASP A 441 -1.72 -30.12 -6.24
CA ASP A 441 -2.40 -30.60 -5.03
C ASP A 441 -2.84 -29.44 -4.14
N PRO A 442 -4.07 -28.91 -4.33
CA PRO A 442 -4.60 -27.85 -3.49
C PRO A 442 -4.92 -28.32 -2.06
N GLU A 443 -4.92 -29.63 -1.78
CA GLU A 443 -5.17 -30.19 -0.44
C GLU A 443 -3.88 -30.54 0.31
N TRP A 444 -2.72 -30.29 -0.29
CA TRP A 444 -1.42 -30.60 0.27
C TRP A 444 -1.26 -30.01 1.68
N VAL A 445 -0.69 -30.80 2.58
CA VAL A 445 -0.41 -30.36 3.96
C VAL A 445 1.11 -30.21 4.14
N PRO A 446 1.59 -29.00 4.45
CA PRO A 446 3.01 -28.74 4.66
C PRO A 446 3.52 -29.43 5.92
N THR A 447 4.83 -29.64 5.98
CA THR A 447 5.49 -30.06 7.22
C THR A 447 5.49 -28.90 8.22
N TRP A 448 5.92 -27.72 7.80
CA TRP A 448 5.82 -26.47 8.58
C TRP A 448 5.06 -25.40 7.81
N GLY A 449 4.20 -24.68 8.52
CA GLY A 449 3.23 -23.77 7.95
C GLY A 449 1.81 -24.32 8.02
N ASN A 450 0.88 -23.64 7.35
CA ASN A 450 -0.54 -23.92 7.40
C ASN A 450 -1.22 -23.52 6.10
N ARG A 451 -2.52 -23.78 6.05
CA ARG A 451 -3.40 -23.36 4.95
C ARG A 451 -4.39 -22.32 5.43
N GLU A 452 -4.63 -21.31 4.62
CA GLU A 452 -5.71 -20.34 4.79
C GLU A 452 -6.64 -20.32 3.58
N GLU A 453 -7.88 -19.91 3.83
CA GLU A 453 -8.89 -19.74 2.78
C GLU A 453 -9.71 -18.48 3.05
N ALA A 454 -10.01 -17.76 1.97
CA ALA A 454 -10.80 -16.55 2.00
C ALA A 454 -11.79 -16.53 0.83
N THR A 455 -12.82 -15.69 0.95
CA THR A 455 -13.63 -15.27 -0.20
C THR A 455 -13.20 -13.85 -0.53
N ILE A 456 -12.92 -13.60 -1.81
CA ILE A 456 -12.54 -12.28 -2.31
C ILE A 456 -13.66 -11.76 -3.21
N GLN A 457 -13.58 -10.50 -3.65
CA GLN A 457 -14.50 -9.95 -4.65
C GLN A 457 -13.69 -9.20 -5.71
N LEU A 458 -13.90 -9.54 -6.98
CA LEU A 458 -13.29 -8.80 -8.08
C LEU A 458 -13.94 -7.43 -8.27
N PRO A 459 -13.24 -6.45 -8.88
CA PRO A 459 -13.83 -5.15 -9.18
C PRO A 459 -15.06 -5.30 -10.08
N VAL A 460 -16.09 -4.50 -9.81
CA VAL A 460 -17.40 -4.61 -10.44
C VAL A 460 -17.40 -4.11 -11.88
N GLY A 461 -18.25 -4.68 -12.74
CA GLY A 461 -18.42 -4.24 -14.14
C GLY A 461 -17.52 -5.00 -15.11
N ALA A 462 -18.08 -5.34 -16.27
CA ALA A 462 -17.38 -6.08 -17.31
C ALA A 462 -16.33 -5.19 -18.00
N LEU A 463 -15.25 -5.83 -18.45
CA LEU A 463 -14.20 -5.19 -19.23
C LEU A 463 -14.21 -5.73 -20.66
N SER A 464 -13.90 -4.85 -21.62
CA SER A 464 -13.66 -5.29 -22.99
C SER A 464 -12.17 -5.58 -23.20
N PRO A 465 -11.78 -6.77 -23.69
CA PRO A 465 -10.39 -7.12 -23.93
C PRO A 465 -9.68 -6.08 -24.80
N LEU A 466 -8.42 -5.78 -24.47
CA LEU A 466 -7.51 -4.88 -25.19
C LEU A 466 -7.93 -3.40 -25.26
N ARG A 467 -9.12 -3.03 -24.75
CA ARG A 467 -9.56 -1.64 -24.67
C ARG A 467 -9.06 -1.01 -23.37
N PRO A 468 -8.22 0.03 -23.41
CA PRO A 468 -7.63 0.57 -22.20
C PRO A 468 -8.70 1.11 -21.26
N VAL A 469 -8.51 0.88 -19.97
CA VAL A 469 -9.25 1.52 -18.89
C VAL A 469 -8.45 2.74 -18.48
N PHE A 470 -9.05 3.92 -18.58
CA PHE A 470 -8.50 5.15 -18.00
C PHE A 470 -9.16 5.36 -16.64
N ASP A 471 -8.41 5.17 -15.57
CA ASP A 471 -8.98 4.97 -14.24
C ASP A 471 -8.75 6.17 -13.30
N PHE A 472 -7.56 6.76 -13.31
CA PHE A 472 -7.20 7.86 -12.41
C PHE A 472 -6.49 9.03 -13.10
N VAL A 473 -6.76 10.24 -12.59
CA VAL A 473 -6.01 11.46 -12.85
C VAL A 473 -5.45 11.99 -11.53
N SER A 474 -4.12 12.00 -11.39
CA SER A 474 -3.41 12.43 -10.17
C SER A 474 -3.97 11.79 -8.89
N GLY A 475 -4.27 10.49 -8.93
CA GLY A 475 -4.83 9.73 -7.81
C GLY A 475 -6.33 9.92 -7.57
N VAL A 476 -7.01 10.75 -8.36
CA VAL A 476 -8.48 10.91 -8.31
C VAL A 476 -9.10 10.01 -9.37
N SER A 477 -10.09 9.19 -8.98
CA SER A 477 -10.80 8.37 -9.97
C SER A 477 -11.47 9.27 -11.00
N VAL A 478 -11.44 8.90 -12.27
CA VAL A 478 -12.10 9.67 -13.34
C VAL A 478 -13.62 9.77 -13.17
N CYS A 479 -14.21 8.87 -12.36
CA CYS A 479 -15.61 8.93 -11.96
C CYS A 479 -15.89 9.92 -10.83
N ASP A 480 -14.86 10.35 -10.09
CA ASP A 480 -14.94 11.38 -9.04
C ASP A 480 -14.65 12.78 -9.61
N VAL A 481 -14.58 12.94 -10.94
CA VAL A 481 -14.41 14.22 -11.64
C VAL A 481 -15.72 14.62 -12.34
N ASP A 482 -16.25 15.79 -11.98
CA ASP A 482 -17.42 16.36 -12.65
C ASP A 482 -17.04 16.80 -14.07
N GLN A 483 -17.66 16.18 -15.06
CA GLN A 483 -17.31 16.43 -16.47
C GLN A 483 -17.84 17.77 -17.00
N SER A 484 -18.75 18.42 -16.27
CA SER A 484 -19.30 19.72 -16.66
C SER A 484 -18.34 20.87 -16.33
N ASP A 485 -17.55 20.75 -15.25
CA ASP A 485 -16.67 21.82 -14.78
C ASP A 485 -15.20 21.41 -14.58
N GLY A 486 -14.89 20.11 -14.69
CA GLY A 486 -13.56 19.52 -14.65
C GLY A 486 -12.95 19.37 -13.25
N ARG A 487 -13.70 19.64 -12.17
CA ARG A 487 -13.20 19.59 -10.80
C ARG A 487 -13.61 18.29 -10.10
N THR A 488 -13.01 18.01 -8.95
CA THR A 488 -13.40 16.84 -8.15
C THR A 488 -14.80 17.02 -7.53
N ALA A 489 -15.64 15.99 -7.61
CA ALA A 489 -17.02 16.02 -7.14
C ALA A 489 -17.16 16.22 -5.62
N GLY A 490 -16.10 15.89 -4.84
CA GLY A 490 -16.09 15.96 -3.38
C GLY A 490 -15.27 17.10 -2.77
N GLY A 491 -14.60 17.93 -3.58
CA GLY A 491 -13.69 18.97 -3.10
C GLY A 491 -13.72 20.28 -3.89
N ASP A 492 -14.33 20.29 -5.09
CA ASP A 492 -14.25 21.41 -6.02
C ASP A 492 -12.77 21.77 -6.29
N ASN A 493 -11.93 20.73 -6.36
CA ASN A 493 -10.49 20.83 -6.57
C ASN A 493 -10.17 20.75 -8.07
N PRO A 494 -9.43 21.72 -8.65
CA PRO A 494 -8.82 21.58 -9.98
C PRO A 494 -7.51 20.78 -9.92
N PHE A 495 -6.85 20.62 -11.07
CA PHE A 495 -5.58 19.90 -11.24
C PHE A 495 -4.50 20.83 -11.77
N GLY A 496 -3.22 20.58 -11.48
CA GLY A 496 -2.13 21.40 -12.03
C GLY A 496 -0.73 20.83 -11.85
N GLY A 497 0.27 21.53 -12.39
CA GLY A 497 1.67 21.13 -12.31
C GLY A 497 1.99 19.91 -13.17
N VAL A 498 2.05 18.73 -12.56
CA VAL A 498 2.16 17.45 -13.29
C VAL A 498 0.90 16.64 -13.02
N VAL A 499 0.14 16.40 -14.07
CA VAL A 499 -1.08 15.61 -14.07
C VAL A 499 -0.74 14.17 -14.44
N THR A 500 -0.76 13.27 -13.48
CA THR A 500 -0.46 11.84 -13.70
C THR A 500 -1.69 11.12 -14.26
N ILE A 501 -1.55 10.53 -15.44
CA ILE A 501 -2.60 9.76 -16.12
C ILE A 501 -2.32 8.28 -15.90
N SER A 502 -3.25 7.57 -15.28
CA SER A 502 -3.09 6.15 -14.91
C SER A 502 -4.22 5.28 -15.46
N GLY A 503 -3.89 4.03 -15.77
CA GLY A 503 -4.81 3.06 -16.33
C GLY A 503 -4.14 1.81 -16.83
N PHE A 504 -4.94 0.82 -17.21
CA PHE A 504 -4.46 -0.51 -17.62
C PHE A 504 -5.15 -1.01 -18.89
N ILE A 505 -4.57 -2.03 -19.52
CA ILE A 505 -5.13 -2.69 -20.71
C ILE A 505 -5.60 -4.08 -20.28
N PRO A 506 -6.93 -4.33 -20.22
CA PRO A 506 -7.47 -5.64 -19.88
C PRO A 506 -7.00 -6.70 -20.87
N ASP A 507 -6.64 -7.87 -20.34
CA ASP A 507 -6.23 -9.05 -21.11
C ASP A 507 -5.10 -8.75 -22.12
N ALA A 508 -4.21 -7.82 -21.76
CA ALA A 508 -3.00 -7.57 -22.53
C ALA A 508 -2.17 -8.88 -22.64
N PRO A 509 -1.59 -9.18 -23.81
CA PRO A 509 -0.75 -10.36 -23.96
C PRO A 509 0.46 -10.36 -23.04
N ASP A 510 0.87 -11.56 -22.66
CA ASP A 510 2.09 -11.87 -21.89
C ASP A 510 3.36 -11.25 -22.52
N VAL A 511 4.40 -11.01 -21.70
CA VAL A 511 5.71 -10.50 -22.11
C VAL A 511 6.40 -11.34 -23.18
N ALA A 512 6.07 -12.64 -23.27
CA ALA A 512 6.55 -13.52 -24.35
C ALA A 512 5.83 -13.29 -25.70
N ALA A 513 4.69 -12.61 -25.68
CA ALA A 513 3.90 -12.28 -26.87
C ALA A 513 4.24 -10.86 -27.39
N PRO A 514 3.85 -10.53 -28.63
CA PRO A 514 4.07 -9.20 -29.18
C PRO A 514 3.44 -8.09 -28.31
N GLN A 515 4.29 -7.15 -27.89
CA GLN A 515 3.94 -6.14 -26.89
C GLN A 515 2.86 -5.15 -27.38
N MET A 516 1.85 -4.92 -26.52
CA MET A 516 0.88 -3.83 -26.69
C MET A 516 1.55 -2.47 -26.55
N ARG A 517 0.92 -1.45 -27.12
CA ARG A 517 1.30 -0.05 -26.96
C ARG A 517 0.11 0.81 -26.56
N TYR A 518 0.35 2.00 -26.04
CA TYR A 518 -0.69 2.98 -25.75
C TYR A 518 -0.26 4.39 -26.14
N ARG A 519 -1.21 5.30 -26.24
CA ARG A 519 -0.97 6.73 -26.51
C ARG A 519 -1.95 7.58 -25.74
N VAL A 520 -1.46 8.71 -25.26
CA VAL A 520 -2.26 9.72 -24.59
C VAL A 520 -2.35 10.97 -25.46
N ARG A 521 -3.57 11.50 -25.59
CA ARG A 521 -3.82 12.76 -26.30
C ARG A 521 -4.59 13.71 -25.40
N VAL A 522 -4.35 15.01 -25.58
CA VAL A 522 -5.02 16.08 -24.85
C VAL A 522 -5.51 17.17 -25.77
N ARG A 523 -6.53 17.91 -25.35
CA ARG A 523 -6.97 19.14 -26.04
C ARG A 523 -7.66 20.10 -25.07
N PRO A 524 -7.64 21.42 -25.32
CA PRO A 524 -8.58 22.32 -24.66
C PRO A 524 -10.01 21.87 -24.98
N SER A 525 -10.90 21.88 -23.99
CA SER A 525 -12.28 21.46 -24.22
C SER A 525 -12.96 22.36 -25.26
N GLY A 526 -13.71 21.73 -26.17
CA GLY A 526 -14.30 22.40 -27.34
C GLY A 526 -13.35 22.57 -28.54
N SER A 527 -12.06 22.25 -28.42
CA SER A 527 -11.15 22.20 -29.58
C SER A 527 -11.38 20.97 -30.44
N ALA A 528 -11.26 21.10 -31.77
CA ALA A 528 -11.27 19.94 -32.67
C ALA A 528 -9.91 19.22 -32.76
N LEU A 529 -8.82 19.89 -32.36
CA LEU A 529 -7.45 19.40 -32.53
C LEU A 529 -6.94 18.74 -31.26
N TRP A 530 -6.56 17.47 -31.39
CA TRP A 530 -5.88 16.70 -30.36
C TRP A 530 -4.36 16.85 -30.48
N THR A 531 -3.71 17.14 -29.37
CA THR A 531 -2.25 17.11 -29.23
C THR A 531 -1.85 15.76 -28.67
N THR A 532 -0.90 15.08 -29.34
CA THR A 532 -0.32 13.84 -28.83
C THR A 532 0.81 14.16 -27.85
N LEU A 533 0.78 13.53 -26.68
CA LEU A 533 1.86 13.66 -25.71
C LEU A 533 3.00 12.70 -26.06
N THR A 534 4.23 13.21 -26.23
CA THR A 534 5.37 12.43 -26.76
C THR A 534 6.67 12.64 -25.99
N THR A 535 6.65 13.35 -24.86
CA THR A 535 7.86 13.56 -24.06
C THR A 535 8.25 12.25 -23.38
N PRO A 536 9.50 11.77 -23.51
CA PRO A 536 9.95 10.61 -22.75
C PRO A 536 9.87 10.83 -21.24
N PHE A 537 9.56 9.77 -20.50
CA PHE A 537 9.43 9.80 -19.04
C PHE A 537 9.88 8.48 -18.43
N THR A 538 10.15 8.45 -17.13
CA THR A 538 10.57 7.23 -16.44
C THR A 538 9.43 6.68 -15.60
N VAL A 539 9.22 5.36 -15.65
CA VAL A 539 8.31 4.64 -14.75
C VAL A 539 9.07 3.68 -13.86
N GLY A 540 8.60 3.52 -12.63
CA GLY A 540 9.02 2.47 -11.71
C GLY A 540 8.00 1.34 -11.67
N GLY A 541 8.43 0.16 -11.24
CA GLY A 541 7.52 -0.97 -11.03
C GLY A 541 8.22 -2.19 -10.46
N THR A 542 7.48 -3.27 -10.26
CA THR A 542 8.01 -4.57 -9.84
C THR A 542 8.05 -5.52 -11.02
N ARG A 543 9.11 -6.31 -11.16
CA ARG A 543 9.16 -7.40 -12.13
C ARG A 543 9.72 -8.67 -11.53
N TRP A 544 9.20 -9.79 -11.99
CA TRP A 544 9.74 -11.11 -11.77
C TRP A 544 9.90 -11.76 -13.14
N ILE A 545 11.13 -12.07 -13.56
CA ILE A 545 11.39 -12.69 -14.86
C ILE A 545 12.43 -13.79 -14.67
N GLY A 546 12.10 -15.03 -15.05
CA GLY A 546 12.97 -16.18 -14.87
C GLY A 546 13.03 -16.68 -13.41
N THR A 547 14.23 -17.01 -12.91
CA THR A 547 14.42 -17.73 -11.63
C THR A 547 14.90 -16.85 -10.46
N THR A 548 14.86 -15.53 -10.57
CA THR A 548 15.23 -14.61 -9.47
C THR A 548 14.03 -14.31 -8.57
N PHE A 549 14.20 -13.70 -7.40
CA PHE A 549 13.07 -13.09 -6.68
C PHE A 549 12.53 -11.86 -7.45
N PRO A 550 11.30 -11.40 -7.18
CA PRO A 550 10.80 -10.12 -7.69
C PRO A 550 11.77 -8.98 -7.40
N GLN A 551 11.86 -7.99 -8.28
CA GLN A 551 12.75 -6.84 -8.11
C GLN A 551 12.07 -5.57 -8.57
N SER A 552 12.30 -4.46 -7.86
CA SER A 552 11.96 -3.13 -8.37
C SER A 552 12.82 -2.79 -9.58
N TYR A 553 12.24 -2.13 -10.58
CA TYR A 553 12.95 -1.63 -11.75
C TYR A 553 12.57 -0.18 -12.05
N SER A 554 13.40 0.48 -12.84
CA SER A 554 13.15 1.80 -13.41
C SER A 554 13.36 1.73 -14.91
N GLN A 555 12.39 2.22 -15.69
CA GLN A 555 12.37 2.11 -17.14
C GLN A 555 12.05 3.46 -17.78
N LEU A 556 12.96 3.94 -18.64
CA LEU A 556 12.69 5.06 -19.53
C LEU A 556 11.71 4.61 -20.63
N GLN A 557 10.61 5.33 -20.75
CA GLN A 557 9.57 5.19 -21.77
C GLN A 557 9.81 6.18 -22.90
N THR A 558 9.88 5.69 -24.13
CA THR A 558 10.02 6.51 -25.33
C THR A 558 8.91 6.16 -26.32
N PRO A 559 8.29 7.16 -26.97
CA PRO A 559 7.25 6.88 -27.95
C PRO A 559 7.84 6.45 -29.29
N ASP A 560 7.05 5.73 -30.07
CA ASP A 560 7.31 5.52 -31.50
C ASP A 560 6.98 6.77 -32.33
N ALA A 561 7.19 6.67 -33.66
CA ALA A 561 6.94 7.78 -34.59
C ALA A 561 5.47 8.25 -34.62
N ASP A 562 4.52 7.41 -34.18
CA ASP A 562 3.09 7.74 -34.11
C ASP A 562 2.67 8.21 -32.70
N GLY A 563 3.64 8.37 -31.80
CA GLY A 563 3.42 8.81 -30.42
C GLY A 563 2.95 7.72 -29.46
N PHE A 564 3.14 6.43 -29.80
CA PHE A 564 2.75 5.32 -28.92
C PHE A 564 3.91 4.83 -28.06
N PHE A 565 3.66 4.67 -26.77
CA PHE A 565 4.58 4.10 -25.79
C PHE A 565 4.35 2.59 -25.62
N PRO A 566 5.40 1.79 -25.34
CA PRO A 566 5.24 0.39 -25.00
C PRO A 566 4.49 0.21 -23.68
N TYR A 567 3.45 -0.63 -23.70
CA TYR A 567 2.73 -1.03 -22.49
C TYR A 567 3.55 -2.07 -21.73
N LEU A 568 3.85 -1.79 -20.46
CA LEU A 568 4.75 -2.64 -19.68
C LEU A 568 4.01 -3.68 -18.85
N VAL A 569 2.82 -3.38 -18.33
CA VAL A 569 2.18 -4.27 -17.38
C VAL A 569 1.88 -5.63 -18.02
N ASP A 570 2.24 -6.68 -17.30
CA ASP A 570 1.98 -8.09 -17.57
C ASP A 570 1.76 -8.78 -16.22
N ARG A 571 0.51 -9.14 -15.92
CA ARG A 571 0.15 -9.81 -14.67
C ARG A 571 0.10 -11.33 -14.83
N ASN A 572 0.45 -11.87 -16.01
CA ASN A 572 0.35 -13.31 -16.26
C ASN A 572 1.57 -14.07 -15.74
N ILE A 573 1.37 -14.83 -14.67
CA ILE A 573 2.43 -15.64 -14.08
C ILE A 573 2.68 -17.00 -14.80
N ALA A 574 1.82 -17.38 -15.75
CA ALA A 574 1.95 -18.66 -16.48
C ALA A 574 3.04 -18.64 -17.57
N GLY A 575 3.56 -17.46 -17.91
CA GLY A 575 4.63 -17.26 -18.89
C GLY A 575 6.03 -17.14 -18.30
N ALA A 576 6.79 -16.14 -18.75
CA ALA A 576 8.18 -15.93 -18.34
C ALA A 576 8.34 -15.23 -16.96
N GLY A 577 7.21 -14.88 -16.33
CA GLY A 577 7.10 -14.13 -15.08
C GLY A 577 6.12 -12.97 -15.24
N TYR A 578 6.16 -11.96 -14.36
CA TYR A 578 5.24 -10.82 -14.39
C TYR A 578 5.98 -9.48 -14.33
N ARG A 579 5.30 -8.40 -14.72
CA ARG A 579 5.76 -7.02 -14.60
C ARG A 579 4.59 -6.09 -14.26
N THR A 580 4.72 -5.29 -13.21
CA THR A 580 3.76 -4.24 -12.85
C THR A 580 4.40 -2.87 -12.99
N VAL A 581 3.58 -1.82 -13.07
CA VAL A 581 4.01 -0.42 -13.05
C VAL A 581 3.32 0.22 -11.87
N TYR A 582 4.06 0.86 -10.97
CA TYR A 582 3.47 1.45 -9.76
C TYR A 582 2.39 2.47 -10.12
N GLY A 583 1.19 2.29 -9.55
CA GLY A 583 0.03 3.15 -9.80
C GLY A 583 -0.48 3.13 -11.25
N ASP A 584 -0.12 2.09 -12.02
CA ASP A 584 -0.50 1.91 -13.42
C ASP A 584 -0.29 3.18 -14.27
N VAL A 585 0.81 3.90 -14.01
CA VAL A 585 1.12 5.19 -14.67
C VAL A 585 1.31 4.99 -16.18
N LEU A 586 0.45 5.67 -16.95
CA LEU A 586 0.54 5.74 -18.40
C LEU A 586 1.28 7.00 -18.86
N TYR A 587 1.07 8.16 -18.23
CA TYR A 587 1.79 9.37 -18.63
C TYR A 587 1.78 10.48 -17.55
N PRO A 588 2.93 11.02 -17.14
CA PRO A 588 3.02 12.22 -16.30
C PRO A 588 2.97 13.48 -17.17
N TRP A 589 1.80 14.11 -17.30
CA TRP A 589 1.60 15.28 -18.15
C TRP A 589 1.98 16.57 -17.43
N ASP A 590 3.09 17.20 -17.83
CA ASP A 590 3.46 18.54 -17.37
C ASP A 590 2.55 19.59 -18.02
N THR A 591 1.77 20.26 -17.18
CA THR A 591 0.75 21.25 -17.57
C THR A 591 1.17 22.69 -17.27
N THR A 592 2.33 22.91 -16.65
CA THR A 592 2.78 24.23 -16.17
C THR A 592 2.88 25.31 -17.25
N ALA A 593 3.13 24.91 -18.51
CA ALA A 593 3.22 25.82 -19.65
C ALA A 593 1.86 26.08 -20.34
N LEU A 594 0.78 25.45 -19.87
CA LEU A 594 -0.54 25.52 -20.49
C LEU A 594 -1.40 26.62 -19.87
N THR A 595 -2.48 26.94 -20.57
CA THR A 595 -3.48 27.88 -20.07
C THR A 595 -4.47 27.16 -19.17
N ALA A 596 -4.77 27.76 -18.02
CA ALA A 596 -5.83 27.32 -17.13
C ALA A 596 -7.17 27.23 -17.86
N GLY A 597 -8.02 26.30 -17.44
CA GLY A 597 -9.33 26.04 -18.07
C GLY A 597 -9.64 24.55 -18.23
N LEU A 598 -10.68 24.25 -19.02
CA LEU A 598 -11.11 22.88 -19.26
C LEU A 598 -10.24 22.19 -20.32
N TRP A 599 -9.81 20.97 -20.03
CA TRP A 599 -9.02 20.13 -20.90
C TRP A 599 -9.59 18.72 -20.95
N GLU A 600 -9.55 18.11 -22.12
CA GLU A 600 -10.00 16.74 -22.34
C GLU A 600 -8.79 15.84 -22.58
N ILE A 601 -8.83 14.66 -21.96
CA ILE A 601 -7.79 13.62 -22.04
C ILE A 601 -8.39 12.38 -22.69
N GLU A 602 -7.63 11.76 -23.60
CA GLU A 602 -7.97 10.52 -24.26
C GLU A 602 -6.81 9.54 -24.20
N VAL A 603 -7.14 8.27 -23.95
CA VAL A 603 -6.21 7.13 -23.96
C VAL A 603 -6.65 6.13 -25.02
N VAL A 604 -5.70 5.64 -25.82
CA VAL A 604 -5.93 4.57 -26.80
C VAL A 604 -4.83 3.52 -26.70
N ALA A 605 -5.14 2.27 -27.02
CA ALA A 605 -4.18 1.17 -27.13
C ALA A 605 -3.95 0.78 -28.58
N LYS A 606 -2.81 0.15 -28.88
CA LYS A 606 -2.45 -0.39 -30.20
C LYS A 606 -1.85 -1.78 -30.01
N ASP A 607 -2.39 -2.76 -30.70
CA ASP A 607 -1.80 -4.10 -30.73
C ASP A 607 -0.60 -4.19 -31.67
N ALA A 608 0.11 -5.31 -31.62
CA ALA A 608 1.27 -5.54 -32.46
C ALA A 608 0.95 -5.63 -33.97
N PHE A 609 -0.33 -5.78 -34.34
CA PHE A 609 -0.79 -5.79 -35.72
C PHE A 609 -1.19 -4.39 -36.23
N GLY A 610 -1.14 -3.38 -35.36
CA GLY A 610 -1.46 -1.99 -35.67
C GLY A 610 -2.93 -1.62 -35.48
N THR A 611 -3.76 -2.52 -34.94
CA THR A 611 -5.16 -2.21 -34.60
C THR A 611 -5.18 -1.27 -33.41
N VAL A 612 -5.91 -0.15 -33.53
CA VAL A 612 -6.06 0.83 -32.44
C VAL A 612 -7.41 0.60 -31.74
N TYR A 613 -7.35 0.43 -30.43
CA TYR A 613 -8.50 0.26 -29.54
C TYR A 613 -8.71 1.55 -28.74
N PRO A 614 -9.89 2.19 -28.83
CA PRO A 614 -10.19 3.32 -27.97
C PRO A 614 -10.45 2.85 -26.54
N ALA A 615 -10.33 3.76 -25.57
CA ALA A 615 -10.71 3.49 -24.19
C ALA A 615 -12.11 2.88 -24.10
N GLN A 616 -12.27 1.92 -23.20
CA GLN A 616 -13.59 1.35 -22.94
C GLN A 616 -14.51 2.38 -22.27
N ILE A 617 -15.81 2.15 -22.37
CA ILE A 617 -16.82 2.98 -21.72
C ILE A 617 -16.84 2.62 -20.25
N LEU A 618 -16.31 3.49 -19.40
CA LEU A 618 -16.40 3.34 -17.96
C LEU A 618 -17.76 3.87 -17.49
N GLN A 619 -18.53 3.04 -16.78
CA GLN A 619 -19.79 3.44 -16.15
C GLN A 619 -19.48 4.02 -14.77
N CYS A 620 -19.89 5.26 -14.51
CA CYS A 620 -19.70 5.91 -13.23
C CYS A 620 -20.98 5.87 -12.39
N SER A 621 -20.79 6.01 -11.08
CA SER A 621 -21.86 5.96 -10.09
C SER A 621 -22.89 7.10 -10.18
N ASP A 622 -22.51 8.21 -10.82
CA ASP A 622 -23.37 9.34 -11.17
C ASP A 622 -24.33 9.04 -12.35
N GLY A 623 -24.27 7.83 -12.91
CA GLY A 623 -25.08 7.39 -14.04
C GLY A 623 -24.55 7.86 -15.40
N THR A 624 -23.39 8.50 -15.42
CA THR A 624 -22.73 8.96 -16.65
C THR A 624 -21.62 8.00 -17.07
N VAL A 625 -21.07 8.23 -18.27
CA VAL A 625 -20.01 7.38 -18.82
C VAL A 625 -18.74 8.18 -19.10
N ARG A 626 -17.58 7.51 -19.07
CA ARG A 626 -16.29 8.08 -19.46
C ARG A 626 -15.67 7.26 -20.58
N THR A 627 -15.14 7.97 -21.56
CA THR A 627 -14.24 7.44 -22.61
C THR A 627 -13.11 8.43 -22.85
N THR A 628 -13.45 9.71 -22.76
CA THR A 628 -12.56 10.84 -22.52
C THR A 628 -12.87 11.42 -21.15
N VAL A 629 -11.91 12.08 -20.53
CA VAL A 629 -12.08 12.73 -19.22
C VAL A 629 -11.80 14.21 -19.37
N THR A 630 -12.75 15.03 -18.92
CA THR A 630 -12.60 16.48 -18.81
C THR A 630 -12.08 16.83 -17.42
N ILE A 631 -10.99 17.59 -17.36
CA ILE A 631 -10.44 18.15 -16.13
C ILE A 631 -10.31 19.67 -16.24
N ARG A 632 -10.25 20.36 -15.11
CA ARG A 632 -9.91 21.78 -15.03
C ARG A 632 -8.47 21.94 -14.58
N LEU A 633 -7.68 22.60 -15.42
CA LEU A 633 -6.33 23.00 -15.07
C LEU A 633 -6.33 24.34 -14.33
N ASP A 634 -5.57 24.40 -13.24
CA ASP A 634 -5.15 25.60 -12.55
C ASP A 634 -3.62 25.59 -12.34
N GLU A 635 -2.95 26.59 -12.88
CA GLU A 635 -1.49 26.74 -12.87
C GLU A 635 -1.05 28.01 -12.15
N LYS A 636 -1.93 28.58 -11.31
CA LYS A 636 -1.67 29.84 -10.61
C LYS A 636 -1.67 29.60 -9.11
N PRO A 637 -0.59 29.95 -8.39
CA PRO A 637 -0.64 29.99 -6.95
C PRO A 637 -1.48 31.16 -6.45
N PRO A 638 -1.98 31.08 -5.19
CA PRO A 638 -2.58 32.22 -4.53
C PRO A 638 -1.66 33.43 -4.55
N LYS A 639 -2.24 34.63 -4.53
CA LYS A 639 -1.48 35.86 -4.33
C LYS A 639 -1.73 36.41 -2.95
N VAL A 640 -0.68 36.50 -2.13
CA VAL A 640 -0.75 37.03 -0.77
C VAL A 640 -0.24 38.47 -0.70
N VAL A 641 -0.95 39.31 0.06
CA VAL A 641 -0.56 40.67 0.42
C VAL A 641 -0.72 40.80 1.94
N LEU A 642 0.32 41.31 2.58
CA LEU A 642 0.36 41.57 4.03
C LEU A 642 1.02 42.93 4.26
N GLU A 643 0.33 43.79 5.00
CA GLU A 643 0.84 45.11 5.37
C GLU A 643 0.70 45.31 6.88
N ILE A 644 1.66 46.01 7.49
CA ILE A 644 1.56 46.56 8.83
C ILE A 644 1.30 48.06 8.69
N THR A 645 0.21 48.54 9.26
CA THR A 645 -0.28 49.90 9.05
C THR A 645 -0.07 50.79 10.26
N GLU A 646 -0.25 50.24 11.46
CA GLU A 646 -0.19 51.01 12.70
C GLU A 646 0.33 50.18 13.89
N VAL A 647 0.77 50.90 14.90
CA VAL A 647 1.08 50.37 16.24
C VAL A 647 0.28 51.16 17.26
N GLU A 648 -0.39 50.45 18.18
CA GLU A 648 -0.99 51.02 19.37
C GLU A 648 -0.09 50.73 20.57
N HIS A 649 0.37 51.77 21.25
CA HIS A 649 1.21 51.65 22.44
C HIS A 649 0.36 51.36 23.70
N PRO A 650 0.96 50.89 24.81
CA PRO A 650 0.25 50.64 26.07
C PRO A 650 -0.49 51.86 26.66
N ASP A 651 -0.12 53.08 26.27
CA ASP A 651 -0.79 54.32 26.66
C ASP A 651 -2.03 54.67 25.81
N GLY A 652 -2.35 53.82 24.82
CA GLY A 652 -3.47 53.97 23.89
C GLY A 652 -3.18 54.88 22.69
N SER A 653 -1.96 55.40 22.54
CA SER A 653 -1.58 56.18 21.37
C SER A 653 -1.35 55.29 20.14
N VAL A 654 -1.91 55.68 19.00
CA VAL A 654 -1.81 54.95 17.73
C VAL A 654 -0.97 55.73 16.73
N HIS A 655 0.06 55.08 16.17
CA HIS A 655 0.95 55.67 15.18
C HIS A 655 1.02 54.82 13.92
N ALA A 656 1.07 55.48 12.76
CA ALA A 656 1.35 54.80 11.52
C ALA A 656 2.75 54.16 11.56
N THR A 657 2.84 52.91 11.11
CA THR A 657 4.09 52.17 11.12
C THR A 657 4.34 51.44 9.80
N GLY A 658 5.42 50.68 9.74
CA GLY A 658 5.83 49.90 8.58
C GLY A 658 6.68 48.70 9.04
N PRO A 659 7.01 47.81 8.11
CA PRO A 659 7.80 46.61 8.42
C PRO A 659 9.23 46.96 8.84
N CYS A 660 9.93 45.99 9.42
CA CYS A 660 11.36 46.06 9.76
C CYS A 660 11.71 47.16 10.78
N LYS A 661 10.83 47.39 11.77
CA LYS A 661 11.03 48.35 12.85
C LYS A 661 11.16 47.67 14.21
N ARG A 662 11.56 48.48 15.20
CA ARG A 662 11.58 48.15 16.62
C ARG A 662 10.30 48.65 17.27
N PHE A 663 9.75 47.83 18.15
CA PHE A 663 8.54 48.08 18.92
C PHE A 663 8.80 47.72 20.39
N THR A 664 7.97 48.22 21.29
CA THR A 664 8.09 47.94 22.71
C THR A 664 7.19 46.78 23.10
N ILE A 665 7.64 45.93 24.01
CA ILE A 665 6.79 44.86 24.58
C ILE A 665 5.51 45.48 25.15
N GLY A 666 4.35 44.98 24.72
CA GLY A 666 3.04 45.53 25.07
C GLY A 666 2.40 46.38 23.97
N ASP A 667 3.15 46.71 22.91
CA ASP A 667 2.58 47.28 21.69
C ASP A 667 1.62 46.29 21.02
N LYS A 668 0.55 46.81 20.42
CA LYS A 668 -0.32 46.05 19.52
C LYS A 668 -0.04 46.44 18.08
N LEU A 669 0.50 45.49 17.32
CA LEU A 669 0.79 45.69 15.91
C LEU A 669 -0.46 45.39 15.09
N ARG A 670 -0.83 46.30 14.20
CA ARG A 670 -2.01 46.14 13.35
C ARG A 670 -1.69 46.35 11.89
N GLY A 671 -2.49 45.72 11.06
CA GLY A 671 -2.31 45.80 9.63
C GLY A 671 -3.49 45.27 8.84
N THR A 672 -3.27 45.20 7.53
CA THR A 672 -4.23 44.64 6.58
C THR A 672 -3.63 43.41 5.91
N TYR A 673 -4.51 42.53 5.45
CA TYR A 673 -4.13 41.44 4.58
C TYR A 673 -5.14 41.29 3.46
N ALA A 674 -4.67 40.80 2.32
CA ALA A 674 -5.50 40.42 1.20
C ALA A 674 -4.89 39.20 0.50
N VAL A 675 -5.71 38.21 0.22
CA VAL A 675 -5.36 37.00 -0.50
C VAL A 675 -6.36 36.83 -1.63
N THR A 676 -5.88 36.55 -2.84
CA THR A 676 -6.73 36.33 -4.01
C THR A 676 -6.31 35.08 -4.76
N ASP A 677 -7.26 34.21 -5.03
CA ASP A 677 -7.08 32.98 -5.81
C ASP A 677 -8.45 32.44 -6.26
N GLU A 678 -8.58 31.86 -7.47
CA GLU A 678 -9.88 31.30 -7.91
C GLU A 678 -10.30 30.10 -7.05
N HIS A 679 -9.33 29.38 -6.50
CA HIS A 679 -9.47 28.10 -5.82
C HIS A 679 -8.97 28.12 -4.37
N LEU A 680 -8.93 29.31 -3.73
CA LEU A 680 -8.44 29.51 -2.37
C LEU A 680 -8.99 28.48 -1.37
N SER A 681 -8.09 27.85 -0.59
CA SER A 681 -8.42 26.80 0.38
C SER A 681 -8.29 27.28 1.82
N GLN A 682 -7.18 27.91 2.17
CA GLN A 682 -6.91 28.31 3.55
C GLN A 682 -5.87 29.42 3.60
N ILE A 683 -5.94 30.20 4.67
CA ILE A 683 -4.91 31.15 5.08
C ILE A 683 -4.57 30.95 6.55
N TRP A 684 -3.32 31.20 6.94
CA TRP A 684 -2.92 31.17 8.34
C TRP A 684 -1.68 32.02 8.59
N PHE A 685 -1.51 32.49 9.82
CA PHE A 685 -0.30 33.16 10.26
C PHE A 685 0.67 32.19 10.93
N GLU A 686 1.95 32.47 10.76
CA GLU A 686 3.05 31.83 11.47
C GLU A 686 3.97 32.91 12.04
N LEU A 687 4.38 32.76 13.29
CA LEU A 687 5.27 33.70 13.98
C LEU A 687 6.51 32.95 14.47
N GLN A 688 7.69 33.42 14.07
CA GLN A 688 8.98 32.81 14.42
C GLN A 688 9.91 33.82 15.12
N PRO A 689 10.73 33.41 16.11
CA PRO A 689 10.75 32.07 16.71
C PRO A 689 9.57 31.88 17.69
N ASP A 690 8.92 30.73 17.59
CA ASP A 690 7.76 30.33 18.41
C ASP A 690 8.06 30.33 19.92
N SER A 691 9.27 29.89 20.30
CA SER A 691 9.75 29.81 21.68
C SER A 691 9.80 31.16 22.38
N SER A 692 10.02 32.26 21.64
CA SER A 692 10.04 33.62 22.19
C SER A 692 8.68 34.32 22.07
N ALA A 693 7.83 33.85 21.16
CA ALA A 693 6.47 34.37 20.98
C ALA A 693 5.51 33.93 22.10
N LEU A 694 5.84 32.88 22.85
CA LEU A 694 5.09 32.41 24.03
C LEU A 694 3.58 32.18 23.75
N GLY A 695 3.25 31.74 22.53
CA GLY A 695 1.87 31.47 22.09
C GLY A 695 1.12 32.68 21.53
N ALA A 696 1.78 33.84 21.40
CA ALA A 696 1.19 35.00 20.70
C ALA A 696 0.95 34.67 19.22
N LEU A 697 -0.26 34.90 18.74
CA LEU A 697 -0.64 34.78 17.34
C LEU A 697 -1.53 35.96 16.96
N PRO A 698 -1.45 36.46 15.71
CA PRO A 698 -2.35 37.51 15.27
C PRO A 698 -3.81 37.04 15.30
N THR A 699 -4.67 37.91 15.80
CA THR A 699 -6.11 37.83 15.54
C THR A 699 -6.39 38.47 14.18
N PHE A 700 -7.33 37.92 13.42
CA PHE A 700 -7.71 38.46 12.11
C PHE A 700 -9.22 38.67 12.03
N SER A 701 -9.62 39.69 11.25
CA SER A 701 -10.99 39.93 10.85
C SER A 701 -11.20 39.44 9.41
N GLY A 702 -12.42 39.00 9.08
CA GLY A 702 -12.77 38.50 7.74
C GLY A 702 -13.17 37.01 7.72
N PRO A 703 -13.70 36.51 6.59
CA PRO A 703 -14.10 35.11 6.46
C PRO A 703 -12.87 34.20 6.49
N THR A 704 -12.81 33.31 7.49
CA THR A 704 -11.81 32.23 7.60
C THR A 704 -12.42 30.84 7.64
N ALA A 705 -13.75 30.76 7.53
CA ALA A 705 -14.48 29.51 7.37
C ALA A 705 -14.44 29.09 5.90
N PHE A 706 -13.42 28.30 5.55
CA PHE A 706 -13.36 27.54 4.31
C PHE A 706 -14.08 26.20 4.56
N PRO A 707 -15.09 25.85 3.74
CA PRO A 707 -14.87 25.58 2.32
C PRO A 707 -15.88 26.29 1.37
N ALA A 708 -16.46 27.42 1.76
CA ALA A 708 -17.30 28.18 0.83
C ALA A 708 -16.41 28.88 -0.22
N VAL A 709 -16.74 28.74 -1.50
CA VAL A 709 -16.02 29.22 -2.70
C VAL A 709 -15.84 30.74 -2.69
N THR A 710 -14.96 31.25 -1.83
CA THR A 710 -14.53 32.64 -1.80
C THR A 710 -13.22 32.73 -2.57
N THR A 711 -13.21 33.50 -3.66
CA THR A 711 -11.99 33.72 -4.47
C THR A 711 -11.04 34.75 -3.84
N THR A 712 -11.46 35.33 -2.73
CA THR A 712 -10.71 36.36 -2.01
C THR A 712 -10.93 36.23 -0.51
N ALA A 713 -9.89 36.50 0.26
CA ALA A 713 -9.94 36.70 1.70
C ALA A 713 -9.21 37.99 2.02
N GLY A 714 -9.77 38.84 2.88
CA GLY A 714 -9.12 40.08 3.23
C GLY A 714 -9.75 40.72 4.45
N GLY A 715 -8.93 41.48 5.17
CA GLY A 715 -9.34 42.12 6.41
C GLY A 715 -8.17 42.76 7.13
N THR A 716 -8.35 42.92 8.43
CA THR A 716 -7.32 43.44 9.32
C THR A 716 -6.77 42.33 10.20
N TRP A 717 -5.55 42.53 10.69
CA TRP A 717 -4.94 41.67 11.71
C TRP A 717 -4.42 42.51 12.87
N GLU A 718 -4.38 41.93 14.07
CA GLU A 718 -3.80 42.52 15.28
C GLU A 718 -2.95 41.47 16.00
N LEU A 719 -1.71 41.81 16.33
CA LEU A 719 -0.81 41.03 17.18
C LEU A 719 -0.54 41.79 18.48
N ASP A 720 -0.98 41.24 19.60
CA ASP A 720 -0.67 41.74 20.94
C ASP A 720 0.68 41.17 21.41
N THR A 721 1.64 42.05 21.66
CA THR A 721 3.02 41.67 22.02
C THR A 721 3.27 41.58 23.52
N SER A 722 2.25 41.79 24.36
CA SER A 722 2.39 41.88 25.83
C SER A 722 3.00 40.64 26.49
N ILE A 723 2.77 39.46 25.90
CA ILE A 723 3.30 38.19 26.42
C ILE A 723 4.61 37.77 25.74
N MET A 724 5.08 38.50 24.74
CA MET A 724 6.24 38.13 23.94
C MET A 724 7.55 38.59 24.59
N ALA A 725 8.63 37.83 24.39
CA ALA A 725 9.96 38.21 24.88
C ALA A 725 10.64 39.26 23.99
N ALA A 726 11.64 39.99 24.52
CA ALA A 726 12.50 40.85 23.71
C ALA A 726 13.32 39.99 22.74
N CYS A 727 12.97 40.04 21.45
CA CYS A 727 13.58 39.22 20.40
C CYS A 727 13.33 39.83 19.00
N GLY A 728 13.99 39.28 17.99
CA GLY A 728 13.63 39.51 16.59
C GLY A 728 12.58 38.49 16.16
N TYR A 729 11.51 38.96 15.52
CA TYR A 729 10.40 38.15 15.06
C TYR A 729 10.20 38.26 13.56
N VAL A 730 9.71 37.19 12.95
CA VAL A 730 9.21 37.15 11.59
C VAL A 730 7.75 36.73 11.64
N LEU A 731 6.86 37.60 11.17
CA LEU A 731 5.47 37.26 10.96
C LEU A 731 5.26 36.89 9.49
N THR A 732 4.73 35.69 9.24
CA THR A 732 4.43 35.18 7.90
C THR A 732 2.94 34.95 7.76
N LEU A 733 2.33 35.45 6.68
CA LEU A 733 1.01 35.04 6.23
C LEU A 733 1.18 34.03 5.10
N TRP A 734 0.59 32.86 5.29
CA TRP A 734 0.54 31.80 4.30
C TRP A 734 -0.84 31.71 3.67
N ALA A 735 -0.87 31.31 2.40
CA ALA A 735 -2.07 30.87 1.72
C ALA A 735 -1.79 29.63 0.87
N HIS A 736 -2.75 28.72 0.79
CA HIS A 736 -2.77 27.66 -0.21
C HIS A 736 -4.15 27.53 -0.85
N ASP A 737 -4.17 27.04 -2.08
CA ASP A 737 -5.38 26.75 -2.83
C ASP A 737 -5.80 25.28 -2.70
N ARG A 738 -6.76 24.87 -3.51
CA ARG A 738 -7.31 23.51 -3.56
C ARG A 738 -6.72 22.65 -4.68
N THR A 739 -5.76 23.17 -5.45
CA THR A 739 -5.30 22.52 -6.67
C THR A 739 -4.53 21.24 -6.35
N ILE A 740 -4.87 20.16 -7.06
CA ILE A 740 -4.19 18.87 -6.90
C ILE A 740 -2.91 18.91 -7.73
N THR A 741 -1.77 18.95 -7.05
CA THR A 741 -0.43 18.79 -7.64
C THR A 741 0.36 17.72 -6.88
N PRO A 742 1.40 17.11 -7.48
CA PRO A 742 2.23 16.10 -6.79
C PRO A 742 2.93 16.63 -5.53
N GLY A 743 3.20 17.95 -5.45
CA GLY A 743 3.90 18.59 -4.34
C GLY A 743 2.99 19.11 -3.22
N GLY A 744 1.69 18.82 -3.29
CA GLY A 744 0.66 19.47 -2.49
C GLY A 744 0.05 20.70 -3.20
N PRO A 745 -0.93 21.38 -2.57
CA PRO A 745 -1.62 22.50 -3.22
C PRO A 745 -0.69 23.67 -3.55
N TRP A 746 -1.10 24.50 -4.51
CA TRP A 746 -0.34 25.71 -4.79
C TRP A 746 -0.37 26.62 -3.58
N ARG A 747 0.76 27.27 -3.29
CA ARG A 747 0.92 28.10 -2.10
C ARG A 747 1.74 29.33 -2.38
N ASP A 748 1.46 30.37 -1.61
CA ASP A 748 2.22 31.61 -1.56
C ASP A 748 2.31 32.11 -0.12
N ARG A 749 3.30 32.97 0.14
CA ARG A 749 3.49 33.57 1.46
C ARG A 749 4.13 34.94 1.36
N VAL A 750 3.76 35.81 2.30
CA VAL A 750 4.44 37.09 2.53
C VAL A 750 4.86 37.16 3.99
N LEU A 751 6.06 37.68 4.24
CA LEU A 751 6.60 37.83 5.58
C LEU A 751 7.18 39.23 5.78
N PHE A 752 7.17 39.69 7.03
CA PHE A 752 7.97 40.84 7.45
C PHE A 752 8.61 40.57 8.82
N GLY A 753 9.78 41.17 9.03
CA GLY A 753 10.49 41.14 10.30
C GLY A 753 10.14 42.33 11.19
N PHE A 754 10.22 42.15 12.50
CA PHE A 754 10.22 43.22 13.50
C PHE A 754 11.05 42.83 14.73
N SER A 755 11.32 43.77 15.63
CA SER A 755 12.02 43.47 16.89
C SER A 755 11.29 44.06 18.07
N LEU A 756 11.27 43.34 19.19
CA LEU A 756 10.74 43.82 20.46
C LEU A 756 11.85 44.19 21.41
N GLU A 757 11.74 45.37 22.00
CA GLU A 757 12.61 45.86 23.07
C GLU A 757 11.79 46.05 24.36
N ALA A 758 12.47 45.91 25.50
CA ALA A 758 11.86 45.98 26.83
C ALA A 758 11.49 47.41 27.25
#